data_AF-A0A556TT66-F1
#
_entry.id   AF-A0A556TT66-F1
#
_cell.length_a   1.000
_cell.length_b   1.000
_cell.length_c   1.000
_cell.angle_alpha   90.00
_cell.angle_beta   90.00
_cell.angle_gamma   90.00
#
_symmetry.space_group_name_H-M   'P 1'
#
loop_
_entity.id
_entity.type
_entity.pdbx_description
1 polymer ?
#
loop_
_entity_poly.entity_id
_entity_poly.type
_entity_poly.pdbx_seq_one_letter_code
_entity_poly.pdbx_strand_id
1 'polypeptide(L)'
;MAMRGKDCVAIASDRRFGIQAQMVTTDFQKIFPMGDRLYIGLAGLATDVQTVSQRLKFRLNLYELKEGRQIKPKTFMSMVSNLLYERRFGPYYIEPVIAGLDPKTFQPFICSLDLIGCPMITEDFVGPEDLFETISQAMLNAVDRDAVSGMGVVVHVILRPSEPFLTAFLMGPEKNLTETQVVNEIYPVWTYSYLLLLFPVFLATDYLRYKPVLILQSASYIITYVMMVKAQGVLAMQFLEFFYGVATATDIAYYSYIYSVVEPASYQKVTGFCRSVTLLGYSVGSLIGQILVSVAHVPLLNLSIITLSSSCVAFLAPLFLPMPSKSLFFHQSESMSRDETPEGLTDDECKVPLDVNEGTQISRGTSGGHGLVRVLKTLGADLVKCYSCKTLLAWSVWWALSTCGYFLVVNYSQALWEKILPSKDFKIYNGYVETFSTLLGALAAFGVGLIKLSWDVWGELALCIFSIIIAVAVYVMDTVGNIWVCYTSYVIFRATYMLLITIATFQIATNLNMERYALVFGVNTFVALLLQTLLTVIVVDSVGLGLDIYTQFLIYGSYFAAIAVIFLIAGVYKVASSRRAATAENKECIRRNRLVRCRHSRLQRQQYYLIPVTPPPIPFGSGGQSRPNSPEVRYQNTRTLELLYDLEAYIE
;
A
#
# COMPACT_ATOMS: atom_id res chain seq x y z
N MET A 1 14.50 -1.83 18.15
CA MET A 1 13.28 -1.01 18.31
C MET A 1 12.48 -1.48 19.52
N ALA A 2 11.73 -0.59 20.16
CA ALA A 2 10.80 -0.93 21.24
C ALA A 2 9.50 -0.12 21.10
N MET A 3 8.38 -0.68 21.59
CA MET A 3 7.04 -0.08 21.48
C MET A 3 6.23 -0.30 22.77
N ARG A 4 5.31 0.63 23.05
CA ARG A 4 4.43 0.66 24.21
C ARG A 4 2.97 0.46 23.76
N GLY A 5 2.27 -0.50 24.35
CA GLY A 5 0.82 -0.71 24.21
C GLY A 5 0.07 -0.35 25.49
N LYS A 6 -1.26 -0.57 25.53
CA LYS A 6 -2.15 -0.15 26.64
C LYS A 6 -1.67 -0.70 28.00
N ASP A 7 -1.20 -1.96 28.03
CA ASP A 7 -0.63 -2.62 29.21
C ASP A 7 0.54 -3.58 28.86
N CYS A 8 1.22 -3.31 27.74
CA CYS A 8 2.28 -4.17 27.25
C CYS A 8 3.45 -3.36 26.67
N VAL A 9 4.60 -4.01 26.57
CA VAL A 9 5.76 -3.49 25.84
C VAL A 9 6.28 -4.60 24.92
N ALA A 10 6.75 -4.23 23.74
CA ALA A 10 7.47 -5.13 22.86
C ALA A 10 8.82 -4.53 22.50
N ILE A 11 9.84 -5.38 22.38
CA ILE A 11 11.18 -5.02 21.95
C ILE A 11 11.65 -6.02 20.91
N ALA A 12 12.21 -5.51 19.80
CA ALA A 12 12.64 -6.31 18.67
C ALA A 12 14.00 -5.83 18.15
N SER A 13 14.82 -6.79 17.75
CA SER A 13 16.14 -6.59 17.17
C SER A 13 16.44 -7.76 16.23
N ASP A 14 17.24 -7.51 15.19
CA ASP A 14 17.80 -8.60 14.41
C ASP A 14 18.81 -9.42 15.25
N ARG A 15 19.04 -10.67 14.87
CA ARG A 15 20.02 -11.57 15.52
C ARG A 15 21.27 -11.79 14.65
N ARG A 16 21.53 -10.95 13.65
CA ARG A 16 22.65 -11.15 12.72
C ARG A 16 23.93 -10.54 13.29
N PHE A 17 25.03 -11.26 13.14
CA PHE A 17 26.38 -10.79 13.40
C PHE A 17 27.23 -11.02 12.16
N GLY A 18 27.89 -9.96 11.70
CA GLY A 18 28.75 -9.99 10.53
C GLY A 18 30.08 -9.27 10.77
N ILE A 19 31.10 -9.68 10.03
CA ILE A 19 32.45 -9.10 10.05
C ILE A 19 32.80 -8.79 8.59
N GLN A 20 33.13 -7.54 8.26
CA GLN A 20 33.58 -7.12 6.92
C GLN A 20 32.73 -7.70 5.77
N ALA A 21 31.41 -7.46 5.79
CA ALA A 21 30.44 -7.95 4.82
C ALA A 21 30.26 -9.49 4.74
N GLN A 22 30.84 -10.25 5.67
CA GLN A 22 30.54 -11.69 5.84
C GLN A 22 29.58 -11.91 7.01
N MET A 23 28.52 -12.68 6.78
CA MET A 23 27.63 -13.18 7.84
C MET A 23 28.35 -14.28 8.63
N VAL A 24 28.54 -14.07 9.93
CA VAL A 24 29.18 -15.04 10.83
C VAL A 24 28.12 -15.91 11.51
N THR A 25 27.03 -15.29 11.99
CA THR A 25 25.91 -16.02 12.60
C THR A 25 24.61 -15.24 12.50
N THR A 26 23.49 -15.96 12.47
CA THR A 26 22.12 -15.44 12.56
C THR A 26 21.54 -15.55 13.96
N ASP A 27 22.34 -15.97 14.94
CA ASP A 27 21.91 -16.21 16.32
C ASP A 27 22.70 -15.38 17.36
N PHE A 28 23.02 -14.13 17.03
CA PHE A 28 23.65 -13.20 17.96
C PHE A 28 22.62 -12.52 18.86
N GLN A 29 22.78 -12.68 20.17
CA GLN A 29 21.90 -12.07 21.15
C GLN A 29 22.16 -10.57 21.27
N LYS A 30 21.16 -9.76 20.93
CA LYS A 30 21.15 -8.29 21.13
C LYS A 30 20.16 -7.82 22.19
N ILE A 31 19.19 -8.66 22.56
CA ILE A 31 18.19 -8.38 23.59
C ILE A 31 18.51 -9.21 24.83
N PHE A 32 18.63 -8.52 25.96
CA PHE A 32 19.02 -9.11 27.23
C PHE A 32 17.91 -8.89 28.27
N PRO A 33 17.44 -9.96 28.95
CA PRO A 33 16.54 -9.82 30.08
C PRO A 33 17.29 -9.24 31.28
N MET A 34 16.66 -8.26 31.94
CA MET A 34 17.15 -7.52 33.10
C MET A 34 16.14 -7.59 34.27
N GLY A 35 15.24 -8.58 34.25
CA GLY A 35 14.17 -8.81 35.22
C GLY A 35 13.01 -9.57 34.56
N ASP A 36 11.98 -9.91 35.33
CA ASP A 36 10.84 -10.71 34.83
C ASP A 36 10.05 -9.98 33.71
N ARG A 37 10.06 -8.65 33.75
CA ARG A 37 9.30 -7.77 32.84
C ARG A 37 10.13 -6.57 32.37
N LEU A 38 11.45 -6.72 32.30
CA LEU A 38 12.37 -5.65 31.93
C LEU A 38 13.44 -6.20 30.98
N TYR A 39 13.59 -5.53 29.84
CA TYR A 39 14.52 -5.90 28.78
C TYR A 39 15.33 -4.70 28.32
N ILE A 40 16.54 -4.97 27.85
CA ILE A 40 17.39 -4.01 27.15
C ILE A 40 17.88 -4.59 25.83
N GLY A 41 17.68 -3.84 24.76
CA GLY A 41 18.31 -4.06 23.47
C GLY A 41 19.60 -3.26 23.38
N LEU A 42 20.69 -3.92 23.01
CA LEU A 42 21.99 -3.30 22.79
C LEU A 42 22.40 -3.52 21.33
N ALA A 43 22.33 -2.47 20.53
CA ALA A 43 22.82 -2.45 19.15
C ALA A 43 24.15 -1.71 19.09
N GLY A 44 25.07 -2.14 18.22
CA GLY A 44 26.39 -1.51 18.08
C GLY A 44 27.53 -2.53 17.95
N LEU A 45 28.74 -2.12 18.36
CA LEU A 45 29.94 -2.96 18.32
C LEU A 45 29.76 -4.20 19.23
N ALA A 46 29.93 -5.40 18.68
CA ALA A 46 29.60 -6.64 19.38
C ALA A 46 30.38 -6.86 20.69
N THR A 47 31.65 -6.46 20.73
CA THR A 47 32.48 -6.53 21.95
C THR A 47 31.95 -5.61 23.05
N ASP A 48 31.45 -4.43 22.68
CA ASP A 48 30.86 -3.47 23.60
C ASP A 48 29.49 -3.93 24.08
N VAL A 49 28.68 -4.53 23.20
CA VAL A 49 27.40 -5.15 23.55
C VAL A 49 27.59 -6.21 24.65
N GLN A 50 28.56 -7.11 24.49
CA GLN A 50 28.86 -8.13 25.51
C GLN A 50 29.36 -7.50 26.81
N THR A 51 30.30 -6.56 26.73
CA THR A 51 30.89 -5.89 27.90
C THR A 51 29.84 -5.13 28.71
N VAL A 52 29.00 -4.36 28.04
CA VAL A 52 27.97 -3.53 28.69
C VAL A 52 26.86 -4.39 29.26
N SER A 53 26.40 -5.43 28.55
CA SER A 53 25.36 -6.33 29.07
C SER A 53 25.78 -7.00 30.39
N GLN A 54 27.03 -7.46 30.49
CA GLN A 54 27.57 -8.08 31.71
C GLN A 54 27.68 -7.07 32.85
N ARG A 55 28.18 -5.86 32.58
CA ARG A 55 28.28 -4.78 33.58
C ARG A 55 26.92 -4.35 34.11
N LEU A 56 25.92 -4.23 33.23
CA LEU A 56 24.56 -3.88 33.61
C LEU A 56 23.92 -4.96 34.48
N LYS A 57 24.05 -6.24 34.11
CA LYS A 57 23.56 -7.36 34.94
C LYS A 57 24.19 -7.34 36.34
N PHE A 58 25.49 -7.09 36.44
CA PHE A 58 26.16 -7.00 37.73
C PHE A 58 25.63 -5.84 38.58
N ARG A 59 25.51 -4.63 38.01
CA ARG A 59 25.00 -3.44 38.73
C ARG A 59 23.54 -3.61 39.14
N LEU A 60 22.71 -4.22 38.27
CA LEU A 60 21.33 -4.57 38.54
C LEU A 60 21.21 -5.50 39.75
N ASN A 61 21.92 -6.64 39.74
CA ASN A 61 21.87 -7.62 40.82
C ASN A 61 22.32 -7.00 42.16
N LEU A 62 23.38 -6.16 42.12
CA LEU A 62 23.85 -5.44 43.31
C LEU A 62 22.78 -4.47 43.84
N TYR A 63 22.06 -3.78 42.96
CA TYR A 63 20.98 -2.88 43.34
C TYR A 63 19.82 -3.65 44.01
N GLU A 64 19.38 -4.76 43.42
CA GLU A 64 18.27 -5.55 43.96
C GLU A 64 18.61 -6.20 45.32
N LEU A 65 19.86 -6.66 45.50
CA LEU A 65 20.35 -7.17 46.78
C LEU A 65 20.39 -6.09 47.87
N LYS A 66 20.79 -4.86 47.53
CA LYS A 66 20.87 -3.75 48.49
C LYS A 66 19.50 -3.20 48.88
N GLU A 67 18.61 -3.05 47.91
CA GLU A 67 17.32 -2.40 48.08
C GLU A 67 16.20 -3.39 48.45
N GLY A 68 16.45 -4.70 48.33
CA GLY A 68 15.46 -5.74 48.62
C GLY A 68 14.21 -5.68 47.72
N ARG A 69 14.30 -5.08 46.54
CA ARG A 69 13.18 -4.89 45.60
C ARG A 69 13.66 -4.92 44.15
N GLN A 70 12.79 -5.38 43.25
CA GLN A 70 13.06 -5.31 41.82
C GLN A 70 13.17 -3.86 41.34
N ILE A 71 14.09 -3.63 40.40
CA ILE A 71 14.32 -2.29 39.85
C ILE A 71 13.12 -1.84 39.00
N LYS A 72 12.82 -0.55 39.03
CA LYS A 72 11.84 0.05 38.11
C LYS A 72 12.49 0.38 36.77
N PRO A 73 11.80 0.27 35.62
CA PRO A 73 12.36 0.60 34.31
C PRO A 73 12.99 2.00 34.24
N LYS A 74 12.35 3.02 34.84
CA LYS A 74 12.87 4.39 34.92
C LYS A 74 14.15 4.52 35.76
N THR A 75 14.27 3.73 36.83
CA THR A 75 15.48 3.66 37.65
C THR A 75 16.60 2.93 36.91
N PHE A 76 16.27 1.87 36.18
CA PHE A 76 17.21 1.14 35.33
C PHE A 76 17.76 2.03 34.20
N MET A 77 16.91 2.84 33.55
CA MET A 77 17.35 3.85 32.60
C MET A 77 18.40 4.80 33.19
N SER A 78 18.20 5.26 34.43
CA SER A 78 19.18 6.14 35.10
C SER A 78 20.50 5.42 35.35
N MET A 79 20.46 4.13 35.67
CA MET A 79 21.67 3.30 35.83
C MET A 79 22.43 3.14 34.50
N VAL A 80 21.71 2.90 33.40
CA VAL A 80 22.30 2.79 32.05
C VAL A 80 22.90 4.13 31.61
N SER A 81 22.17 5.23 31.80
CA SER A 81 22.63 6.59 31.51
C SER A 81 23.95 6.90 32.23
N ASN A 82 24.01 6.63 33.54
CA ASN A 82 25.23 6.85 34.32
C ASN A 82 26.41 6.00 33.83
N LEU A 83 26.17 4.72 33.50
CA LEU A 83 27.23 3.83 33.00
C LEU A 83 27.85 4.34 31.68
N LEU A 84 27.01 4.85 30.77
CA LEU A 84 27.49 5.39 29.50
C LEU A 84 28.18 6.74 29.68
N TYR A 85 27.63 7.60 30.55
CA TYR A 85 28.18 8.92 30.80
C TYR A 85 29.56 8.86 31.51
N GLU A 86 29.79 7.87 32.38
CA GLU A 86 31.11 7.56 32.97
C GLU A 86 32.21 7.39 31.90
N ARG A 87 31.82 7.00 30.67
CA ARG A 87 32.70 6.75 29.53
C ARG A 87 32.56 7.78 28.41
N ARG A 88 32.02 8.98 28.67
CA ARG A 88 31.74 9.99 27.62
C ARG A 88 32.92 10.38 26.70
N PHE A 89 34.17 10.28 27.16
CA PHE A 89 35.38 10.61 26.37
C PHE A 89 36.02 9.39 25.68
N GLY A 90 35.42 8.21 25.85
CA GLY A 90 35.77 6.96 25.18
C GLY A 90 34.55 6.05 25.25
N PRO A 91 33.46 6.40 24.54
CA PRO A 91 32.16 5.79 24.73
C PRO A 91 32.16 4.34 24.29
N TYR A 92 31.23 3.57 24.84
CA TYR A 92 30.86 2.29 24.23
C TYR A 92 30.13 2.60 22.93
N TYR A 93 30.50 1.94 21.84
CA TYR A 93 29.86 2.13 20.54
C TYR A 93 28.55 1.34 20.47
N ILE A 94 27.59 1.71 21.32
CA ILE A 94 26.28 1.11 21.44
C ILE A 94 25.17 2.14 21.61
N GLU A 95 23.98 1.78 21.15
CA GLU A 95 22.76 2.57 21.32
C GLU A 95 21.72 1.70 22.05
N PRO A 96 21.57 1.87 23.38
CA PRO A 96 20.64 1.06 24.15
C PRO A 96 19.18 1.47 23.95
N VAL A 97 18.30 0.46 23.94
CA VAL A 97 16.86 0.64 24.00
C VAL A 97 16.30 -0.17 25.17
N ILE A 98 15.58 0.47 26.08
CA ILE A 98 15.00 -0.14 27.27
C ILE A 98 13.49 -0.29 27.05
N ALA A 99 12.95 -1.45 27.41
CA ALA A 99 11.53 -1.73 27.40
C ALA A 99 11.16 -2.56 28.63
N GLY A 100 10.18 -2.12 29.41
CA GLY A 100 9.71 -2.88 30.56
C GLY A 100 8.42 -2.35 31.17
N LEU A 101 7.82 -3.14 32.07
CA LEU A 101 6.66 -2.76 32.86
C LEU A 101 7.11 -2.40 34.29
N ASP A 102 6.50 -1.38 34.90
CA ASP A 102 6.73 -1.10 36.32
C ASP A 102 6.25 -2.30 37.16
N PRO A 103 7.08 -2.85 38.08
CA PRO A 103 6.76 -4.08 38.81
C PRO A 103 5.50 -4.02 39.67
N LYS A 104 5.06 -2.82 40.09
CA LYS A 104 3.90 -2.62 40.96
C LYS A 104 2.69 -2.10 40.21
N THR A 105 2.90 -1.13 39.33
CA THR A 105 1.80 -0.43 38.63
C THR A 105 1.49 -1.00 37.26
N PHE A 106 2.33 -1.92 36.75
CA PHE A 106 2.24 -2.49 35.40
C PHE A 106 2.28 -1.47 34.26
N GLN A 107 2.57 -0.20 34.56
CA GLN A 107 2.66 0.84 33.55
C GLN A 107 3.82 0.56 32.60
N PRO A 108 3.59 0.56 31.28
CA PRO A 108 4.64 0.32 30.31
C PRO A 108 5.57 1.52 30.18
N PHE A 109 6.86 1.23 30.04
CA PHE A 109 7.93 2.21 29.92
C PHE A 109 8.90 1.81 28.80
N ILE A 110 9.16 2.75 27.90
CA ILE A 110 10.17 2.63 26.84
C ILE A 110 11.08 3.86 26.85
N CYS A 111 12.35 3.66 26.54
CA CYS A 111 13.34 4.73 26.46
C CYS A 111 14.51 4.28 25.57
N SER A 112 15.02 5.17 24.72
CA SER A 112 16.31 4.97 24.04
C SER A 112 17.37 5.87 24.66
N LEU A 113 18.63 5.46 24.58
CA LEU A 113 19.77 6.25 25.01
C LEU A 113 20.76 6.41 23.86
N ASP A 114 21.38 7.58 23.76
CA ASP A 114 22.50 7.79 22.85
C ASP A 114 23.82 7.20 23.40
N LEU A 115 24.90 7.35 22.64
CA LEU A 115 26.25 6.85 22.96
C LEU A 115 26.84 7.41 24.27
N ILE A 116 26.34 8.55 24.75
CA ILE A 116 26.82 9.21 25.97
C ILE A 116 25.84 9.04 27.15
N GLY A 117 24.73 8.33 26.94
CA GLY A 117 23.75 8.03 27.97
C GLY A 117 22.68 9.10 28.16
N CYS A 118 22.46 10.00 27.19
CA CYS A 118 21.31 10.91 27.21
C CYS A 118 20.02 10.12 26.96
N PRO A 119 19.06 10.09 27.90
CA PRO A 119 17.82 9.34 27.73
C PRO A 119 16.81 10.14 26.90
N MET A 120 16.22 9.48 25.90
CA MET A 120 15.05 9.94 25.18
C MET A 120 13.84 9.10 25.62
N ILE A 121 13.04 9.67 26.51
CA ILE A 121 11.80 9.06 27.01
C ILE A 121 10.68 9.46 26.05
N THR A 122 10.00 8.48 25.48
CA THR A 122 8.88 8.71 24.55
C THR A 122 7.57 8.32 25.23
N GLU A 123 6.59 9.23 25.25
CA GLU A 123 5.24 8.95 25.78
C GLU A 123 4.27 8.46 24.69
N ASP A 124 4.67 8.56 23.42
CA ASP A 124 3.77 8.38 22.28
C ASP A 124 3.47 6.92 21.93
N PHE A 125 2.17 6.66 21.79
CA PHE A 125 1.63 5.56 21.02
C PHE A 125 1.86 5.86 19.54
N VAL A 126 2.78 5.13 18.92
CA VAL A 126 2.88 5.04 17.47
C VAL A 126 1.64 4.29 17.00
N GLY A 127 0.73 5.00 16.33
CA GLY A 127 -0.38 4.38 15.62
C GLY A 127 0.15 3.41 14.55
N PRO A 128 -0.68 2.50 14.01
CA PRO A 128 -0.26 1.53 12.99
C PRO A 128 0.45 2.15 11.77
N GLU A 129 0.26 3.44 11.50
CA GLU A 129 0.89 4.19 10.40
C GLU A 129 2.37 4.55 10.65
N ASP A 130 2.74 4.99 11.86
CA ASP A 130 4.14 5.30 12.22
C ASP A 130 4.98 4.02 12.44
N LEU A 131 4.32 2.91 12.75
CA LEU A 131 4.92 1.58 12.87
C LEU A 131 5.34 1.06 11.49
N PHE A 132 4.53 1.35 10.47
CA PHE A 132 4.83 1.02 9.08
C PHE A 132 6.03 1.82 8.56
N GLU A 133 6.11 3.12 8.82
CA GLU A 133 7.23 3.95 8.38
C GLU A 133 8.55 3.54 9.08
N THR A 134 8.49 3.26 10.38
CA THR A 134 9.67 2.82 11.16
C THR A 134 10.15 1.43 10.76
N ILE A 135 9.23 0.48 10.48
CA ILE A 135 9.57 -0.87 10.01
C ILE A 135 10.07 -0.82 8.56
N SER A 136 9.49 0.03 7.71
CA SER A 136 9.92 0.19 6.30
C SER A 136 11.30 0.82 6.20
N GLN A 137 11.61 1.82 7.03
CA GLN A 137 12.95 2.41 7.10
C GLN A 137 13.97 1.44 7.70
N ALA A 138 13.60 0.64 8.71
CA ALA A 138 14.47 -0.41 9.22
C ALA A 138 14.69 -1.56 8.21
N MET A 139 13.69 -1.86 7.38
CA MET A 139 13.79 -2.85 6.30
C MET A 139 14.55 -2.34 5.08
N LEU A 140 14.34 -1.09 4.68
CA LEU A 140 15.10 -0.43 3.62
C LEU A 140 16.56 -0.28 4.02
N ASN A 141 16.86 0.14 5.25
CA ASN A 141 18.24 0.14 5.76
C ASN A 141 18.85 -1.28 5.85
N ALA A 142 18.03 -2.33 5.99
CA ALA A 142 18.50 -3.72 5.97
C ALA A 142 18.67 -4.28 4.54
N VAL A 143 18.01 -3.69 3.53
CA VAL A 143 18.15 -4.03 2.11
C VAL A 143 19.26 -3.19 1.46
N ASP A 144 19.36 -1.91 1.79
CA ASP A 144 20.31 -0.95 1.24
C ASP A 144 21.74 -1.13 1.77
N ARG A 145 21.92 -1.79 2.92
CA ARG A 145 23.27 -2.00 3.48
C ARG A 145 24.04 -3.20 2.97
N ASP A 146 23.43 -4.24 2.36
CA ASP A 146 24.18 -5.36 1.76
C ASP A 146 23.30 -6.30 0.92
N ALA A 147 23.22 -6.03 -0.40
CA ALA A 147 22.41 -6.77 -1.37
C ALA A 147 22.90 -8.20 -1.70
N VAL A 148 23.96 -8.73 -1.06
CA VAL A 148 24.62 -9.98 -1.49
C VAL A 148 24.48 -11.15 -0.49
N SER A 149 24.05 -10.92 0.76
CA SER A 149 23.79 -12.01 1.71
C SER A 149 22.30 -12.37 1.72
N GLY A 150 21.92 -13.35 0.89
CA GLY A 150 20.54 -13.73 0.58
C GLY A 150 19.59 -13.83 1.79
N MET A 151 18.31 -13.53 1.53
CA MET A 151 17.22 -13.92 2.43
C MET A 151 16.88 -15.40 2.23
N GLY A 152 16.63 -16.13 3.32
CA GLY A 152 16.17 -17.51 3.32
C GLY A 152 14.74 -17.66 2.79
N VAL A 153 14.53 -17.29 1.52
CA VAL A 153 13.30 -17.49 0.76
C VAL A 153 13.72 -18.16 -0.54
N VAL A 154 13.29 -19.41 -0.72
CA VAL A 154 13.40 -20.08 -2.02
C VAL A 154 12.18 -19.63 -2.83
N VAL A 155 12.41 -18.74 -3.78
CA VAL A 155 11.40 -18.33 -4.74
C VAL A 155 11.49 -19.23 -5.96
N HIS A 156 10.45 -20.03 -6.19
CA HIS A 156 10.27 -20.73 -7.45
C HIS A 156 9.65 -19.79 -8.47
N VAL A 157 10.49 -19.28 -9.39
CA VAL A 157 10.05 -18.44 -10.49
C VAL A 157 9.63 -19.33 -11.65
N ILE A 158 8.35 -19.30 -12.01
CA ILE A 158 7.83 -20.04 -13.16
C ILE A 158 8.02 -19.18 -14.40
N LEU A 159 8.85 -19.65 -15.32
CA LEU A 159 9.20 -18.95 -16.55
C LEU A 159 8.22 -19.35 -17.65
N ARG A 160 7.68 -18.35 -18.36
CA ARG A 160 6.79 -18.53 -19.51
C ARG A 160 7.43 -17.94 -20.79
N PRO A 161 8.46 -18.59 -21.35
CA PRO A 161 9.20 -18.06 -22.47
C PRO A 161 8.39 -17.91 -23.77
N SER A 162 7.23 -18.57 -23.90
CA SER A 162 6.40 -18.47 -25.11
C SER A 162 5.49 -17.24 -25.17
N GLU A 163 5.20 -16.58 -24.04
CA GLU A 163 4.21 -15.47 -23.98
C GLU A 163 4.51 -14.31 -24.95
N PRO A 164 5.76 -13.84 -25.15
CA PRO A 164 6.05 -12.77 -26.11
C PRO A 164 5.84 -13.13 -27.59
N PHE A 165 5.65 -14.41 -27.88
CA PHE A 165 5.59 -14.97 -29.23
C PHE A 165 4.27 -15.67 -29.52
N LEU A 166 3.25 -15.47 -28.67
CA LEU A 166 1.97 -16.15 -28.77
C LEU A 166 1.30 -15.88 -30.12
N THR A 167 1.19 -14.60 -30.51
CA THR A 167 0.54 -14.20 -31.76
C THR A 167 1.29 -14.73 -32.99
N ALA A 168 2.62 -14.65 -32.98
CA ALA A 168 3.49 -15.20 -34.02
C ALA A 168 3.36 -16.74 -34.12
N PHE A 169 3.18 -17.43 -32.99
CA PHE A 169 2.95 -18.89 -32.97
C PHE A 169 1.59 -19.27 -33.56
N LEU A 170 0.52 -18.53 -33.24
CA LEU A 170 -0.84 -18.78 -33.76
C LEU A 170 -0.96 -18.50 -35.27
N MET A 171 -0.28 -17.47 -35.78
CA MET A 171 -0.26 -17.15 -37.22
C MET A 171 0.86 -17.86 -38.00
N GLY A 172 1.78 -18.51 -37.28
CA GLY A 172 2.88 -19.29 -37.83
C GLY A 172 2.45 -20.59 -38.50
N PRO A 173 3.39 -21.34 -39.11
CA PRO A 173 3.09 -22.53 -39.90
C PRO A 173 2.44 -23.67 -39.09
N GLU A 174 2.67 -23.71 -37.78
CA GLU A 174 2.16 -24.76 -36.87
C GLU A 174 0.64 -24.71 -36.68
N LYS A 175 0.07 -23.50 -36.63
CA LYS A 175 -1.36 -23.26 -36.39
C LYS A 175 -2.08 -22.70 -37.59
N ASN A 176 -1.38 -21.91 -38.41
CA ASN A 176 -1.84 -21.37 -39.68
C ASN A 176 -3.20 -20.66 -39.60
N LEU A 177 -3.42 -19.88 -38.53
CA LEU A 177 -4.63 -19.08 -38.34
C LEU A 177 -4.45 -17.69 -38.95
N THR A 178 -5.55 -17.09 -39.40
CA THR A 178 -5.53 -15.71 -39.93
C THR A 178 -5.51 -14.69 -38.80
N GLU A 179 -5.02 -13.48 -39.08
CA GLU A 179 -5.06 -12.35 -38.14
C GLU A 179 -6.48 -12.14 -37.59
N THR A 180 -7.48 -12.16 -38.48
CA THR A 180 -8.88 -11.95 -38.11
C THR A 180 -9.42 -13.03 -37.18
N GLN A 181 -9.08 -14.30 -37.42
CA GLN A 181 -9.48 -15.40 -36.53
C GLN A 181 -8.85 -15.24 -35.14
N VAL A 182 -7.56 -14.88 -35.09
CA VAL A 182 -6.85 -14.71 -33.81
C VAL A 182 -7.39 -13.52 -33.03
N VAL A 183 -7.51 -12.35 -33.67
CA VAL A 183 -7.86 -11.09 -33.03
C VAL A 183 -9.36 -10.97 -32.75
N ASN A 184 -10.22 -11.31 -33.71
CA ASN A 184 -11.66 -11.03 -33.65
C ASN A 184 -12.50 -12.22 -33.14
N GLU A 185 -11.98 -13.46 -33.19
CA GLU A 185 -12.72 -14.66 -32.78
C GLU A 185 -12.11 -15.40 -31.57
N ILE A 186 -10.79 -15.40 -31.42
CA ILE A 186 -10.09 -16.18 -30.36
C ILE A 186 -9.83 -15.33 -29.12
N TYR A 187 -9.05 -14.26 -29.22
CA TYR A 187 -8.67 -13.41 -28.07
C TYR A 187 -9.84 -12.84 -27.25
N PRO A 188 -11.00 -12.47 -27.84
CA PRO A 188 -12.14 -12.00 -27.05
C PRO A 188 -12.64 -13.01 -26.00
N VAL A 189 -12.49 -14.32 -26.26
CA VAL A 189 -12.97 -15.39 -25.37
C VAL A 189 -12.29 -15.33 -23.99
N TRP A 190 -11.01 -14.96 -23.91
CA TRP A 190 -10.33 -14.75 -22.62
C TRP A 190 -10.98 -13.60 -21.85
N THR A 191 -11.30 -12.48 -22.51
CA THR A 191 -11.94 -11.34 -21.84
C THR A 191 -13.32 -11.72 -21.29
N TYR A 192 -14.09 -12.50 -22.04
CA TYR A 192 -15.44 -12.93 -21.64
C TYR A 192 -15.41 -13.93 -20.49
N SER A 193 -14.55 -14.94 -20.59
CA SER A 193 -14.38 -15.95 -19.56
C SER A 193 -13.84 -15.34 -18.27
N TYR A 194 -12.91 -14.38 -18.35
CA TYR A 194 -12.38 -13.72 -17.16
C TYR A 194 -13.47 -12.96 -16.39
N LEU A 195 -14.27 -12.10 -17.05
CA LEU A 195 -15.37 -11.38 -16.38
C LEU A 195 -16.40 -12.35 -15.79
N LEU A 196 -16.82 -13.35 -16.58
CA LEU A 196 -17.84 -14.32 -16.17
C LEU A 196 -17.42 -15.13 -14.94
N LEU A 197 -16.15 -15.54 -14.89
CA LEU A 197 -15.63 -16.42 -13.85
C LEU A 197 -15.12 -15.67 -12.61
N LEU A 198 -14.85 -14.36 -12.71
CA LEU A 198 -14.35 -13.54 -11.61
C LEU A 198 -15.19 -13.69 -10.33
N PHE A 199 -16.52 -13.50 -10.44
CA PHE A 199 -17.41 -13.54 -9.28
C PHE A 199 -17.63 -14.96 -8.72
N PRO A 200 -17.90 -15.99 -9.56
CA PRO A 200 -17.95 -17.38 -9.09
C PRO A 200 -16.67 -17.86 -8.41
N VAL A 201 -15.51 -17.55 -8.99
CA VAL A 201 -14.20 -17.95 -8.44
C VAL A 201 -13.93 -17.23 -7.12
N PHE A 202 -14.26 -15.94 -7.02
CA PHE A 202 -14.14 -15.19 -5.77
C PHE A 202 -14.95 -15.85 -4.64
N LEU A 203 -16.22 -16.22 -4.91
CA LEU A 203 -17.06 -16.90 -3.92
C LEU A 203 -16.55 -18.32 -3.59
N ALA A 204 -16.14 -19.07 -4.62
CA ALA A 204 -15.61 -20.43 -4.46
C ALA A 204 -14.29 -20.45 -3.67
N THR A 205 -13.48 -19.39 -3.78
CA THR A 205 -12.20 -19.27 -3.09
C THR A 205 -12.35 -19.33 -1.57
N ASP A 206 -13.30 -18.59 -1.00
CA ASP A 206 -13.52 -18.63 0.46
C ASP A 206 -14.28 -19.90 0.87
N TYR A 207 -15.22 -20.39 0.04
CA TYR A 207 -15.97 -21.61 0.32
C TYR A 207 -15.09 -22.86 0.34
N LEU A 208 -14.18 -23.01 -0.63
CA LEU A 208 -13.31 -24.18 -0.79
C LEU A 208 -11.99 -24.07 -0.01
N ARG A 209 -11.81 -23.01 0.79
CA ARG A 209 -10.57 -22.75 1.56
C ARG A 209 -9.31 -22.69 0.67
N TYR A 210 -9.40 -21.93 -0.42
CA TYR A 210 -8.31 -21.49 -1.30
C TYR A 210 -7.55 -22.59 -2.06
N LYS A 211 -7.04 -23.63 -1.40
CA LYS A 211 -6.15 -24.66 -1.98
C LYS A 211 -6.75 -25.36 -3.22
N PRO A 212 -8.02 -25.81 -3.24
CA PRO A 212 -8.62 -26.38 -4.45
C PRO A 212 -8.66 -25.42 -5.63
N VAL A 213 -8.81 -24.11 -5.36
CA VAL A 213 -8.82 -23.06 -6.40
C VAL A 213 -7.42 -22.85 -6.98
N LEU A 214 -6.36 -22.96 -6.17
CA LEU A 214 -4.96 -22.92 -6.66
C LEU A 214 -4.59 -24.15 -7.51
N ILE A 215 -5.13 -25.32 -7.15
CA ILE A 215 -4.97 -26.54 -7.96
C ILE A 215 -5.72 -26.38 -9.28
N LEU A 216 -6.94 -25.84 -9.25
CA LEU A 216 -7.74 -25.54 -10.45
C LEU A 216 -7.00 -24.55 -11.37
N GLN A 217 -6.41 -23.50 -10.82
CA GLN A 217 -5.59 -22.53 -11.56
C GLN A 217 -4.45 -23.23 -12.32
N SER A 218 -3.65 -24.01 -11.60
CA SER A 218 -2.48 -24.70 -12.16
C SER A 218 -2.87 -25.76 -13.20
N ALA A 219 -3.96 -26.50 -12.95
CA ALA A 219 -4.51 -27.46 -13.90
C ALA A 219 -4.99 -26.76 -15.18
N SER A 220 -5.64 -25.60 -15.05
CA SER A 220 -6.13 -24.83 -16.19
C SER A 220 -4.98 -24.35 -17.08
N TYR A 221 -3.87 -23.88 -16.51
CA TYR A 221 -2.67 -23.55 -17.29
C TYR A 221 -2.08 -24.76 -18.04
N ILE A 222 -2.03 -25.94 -17.42
CA ILE A 222 -1.58 -27.17 -18.11
C ILE A 222 -2.51 -27.47 -19.29
N ILE A 223 -3.83 -27.41 -19.10
CA ILE A 223 -4.81 -27.63 -20.18
C ILE A 223 -4.56 -26.63 -21.32
N THR A 224 -4.42 -25.34 -21.01
CA THR A 224 -4.11 -24.29 -21.98
C THR A 224 -2.87 -24.64 -22.81
N TYR A 225 -1.74 -24.98 -22.18
CA TYR A 225 -0.50 -25.26 -22.91
C TYR A 225 -0.49 -26.62 -23.61
N VAL A 226 -1.18 -27.63 -23.10
CA VAL A 226 -1.39 -28.90 -23.81
C VAL A 226 -2.20 -28.67 -25.09
N MET A 227 -3.28 -27.90 -25.01
CA MET A 227 -4.07 -27.50 -26.17
C MET A 227 -3.25 -26.64 -27.13
N MET A 228 -2.43 -25.72 -26.61
CA MET A 228 -1.53 -24.88 -27.41
C MET A 228 -0.58 -25.73 -28.26
N VAL A 229 -0.05 -26.83 -27.71
CA VAL A 229 0.87 -27.70 -28.44
C VAL A 229 0.13 -28.68 -29.37
N LYS A 230 -0.99 -29.28 -28.93
CA LYS A 230 -1.61 -30.43 -29.62
C LYS A 230 -2.84 -30.11 -30.46
N ALA A 231 -3.65 -29.13 -30.08
CA ALA A 231 -4.94 -28.89 -30.72
C ALA A 231 -4.80 -27.94 -31.92
N GLN A 232 -5.72 -28.03 -32.89
CA GLN A 232 -5.74 -27.18 -34.08
C GLN A 232 -7.15 -26.67 -34.35
N GLY A 233 -7.24 -25.55 -35.07
CA GLY A 233 -8.51 -24.91 -35.43
C GLY A 233 -8.97 -23.85 -34.43
N VAL A 234 -9.85 -22.97 -34.90
CA VAL A 234 -10.33 -21.79 -34.16
C VAL A 234 -11.06 -22.18 -32.88
N LEU A 235 -12.01 -23.12 -32.98
CA LEU A 235 -12.81 -23.58 -31.82
C LEU A 235 -11.93 -24.17 -30.71
N ALA A 236 -10.87 -24.90 -31.05
CA ALA A 236 -9.93 -25.39 -30.07
C ALA A 236 -9.16 -24.25 -29.38
N MET A 237 -8.75 -23.22 -30.12
CA MET A 237 -8.09 -22.04 -29.54
C MET A 237 -9.04 -21.21 -28.69
N GLN A 238 -10.33 -21.14 -29.02
CA GLN A 238 -11.35 -20.51 -28.17
C GLN A 238 -11.51 -21.26 -26.85
N PHE A 239 -11.56 -22.60 -26.86
CA PHE A 239 -11.56 -23.39 -25.62
C PHE A 239 -10.28 -23.19 -24.81
N LEU A 240 -9.13 -23.05 -25.47
CA LEU A 240 -7.86 -22.74 -24.83
C LEU A 240 -7.91 -21.40 -24.09
N GLU A 241 -8.42 -20.35 -24.75
CA GLU A 241 -8.57 -19.01 -24.16
C GLU A 241 -9.58 -19.02 -23.00
N PHE A 242 -10.63 -19.84 -23.06
CA PHE A 242 -11.53 -20.05 -21.93
C PHE A 242 -10.80 -20.62 -20.71
N PHE A 243 -9.98 -21.67 -20.87
CA PHE A 243 -9.18 -22.22 -19.76
C PHE A 243 -8.10 -21.25 -19.27
N TYR A 244 -7.54 -20.43 -20.16
CA TYR A 244 -6.64 -19.35 -19.77
C TYR A 244 -7.37 -18.28 -18.94
N GLY A 245 -8.63 -17.98 -19.27
CA GLY A 245 -9.52 -17.13 -18.48
C GLY A 245 -9.85 -17.73 -17.10
N VAL A 246 -10.07 -19.05 -17.00
CA VAL A 246 -10.21 -19.75 -15.71
C VAL A 246 -8.94 -19.57 -14.86
N ALA A 247 -7.77 -19.77 -15.46
CA ALA A 247 -6.50 -19.59 -14.76
C ALA A 247 -6.33 -18.14 -14.26
N THR A 248 -6.60 -17.15 -15.12
CA THR A 248 -6.50 -15.73 -14.77
C THR A 248 -7.52 -15.30 -13.69
N ALA A 249 -8.75 -15.81 -13.74
CA ALA A 249 -9.77 -15.54 -12.73
C ALA A 249 -9.38 -16.09 -11.34
N THR A 250 -8.67 -17.22 -11.32
CA THR A 250 -8.21 -17.90 -10.10
C THR A 250 -6.94 -17.30 -9.50
N ASP A 251 -6.23 -16.41 -10.19
CA ASP A 251 -5.08 -15.67 -9.65
C ASP A 251 -5.41 -14.89 -8.37
N ILE A 252 -6.64 -14.40 -8.22
CA ILE A 252 -7.08 -13.65 -7.03
C ILE A 252 -7.06 -14.55 -5.78
N ALA A 253 -7.28 -15.87 -5.95
CA ALA A 253 -7.21 -16.84 -4.87
C ALA A 253 -5.80 -16.98 -4.29
N TYR A 254 -4.75 -16.75 -5.10
CA TYR A 254 -3.37 -16.83 -4.66
C TYR A 254 -3.03 -15.78 -3.61
N TYR A 255 -3.34 -14.51 -3.88
CA TYR A 255 -3.14 -13.44 -2.89
C TYR A 255 -3.99 -13.66 -1.64
N SER A 256 -5.23 -14.12 -1.82
CA SER A 256 -6.16 -14.37 -0.71
C SER A 256 -5.70 -15.53 0.19
N TYR A 257 -5.14 -16.59 -0.40
CA TYR A 257 -4.52 -17.70 0.32
C TYR A 257 -3.35 -17.21 1.17
N ILE A 258 -2.45 -16.42 0.58
CA ILE A 258 -1.26 -15.92 1.26
C ILE A 258 -1.63 -15.08 2.48
N TYR A 259 -2.61 -14.18 2.34
CA TYR A 259 -3.09 -13.39 3.48
C TYR A 259 -3.79 -14.25 4.55
N SER A 260 -4.40 -15.37 4.18
CA SER A 260 -5.00 -16.29 5.16
C SER A 260 -3.99 -17.04 6.03
N VAL A 261 -2.74 -17.19 5.56
CA VAL A 261 -1.68 -17.97 6.25
C VAL A 261 -0.65 -17.06 6.93
N VAL A 262 -0.53 -15.81 6.48
CA VAL A 262 0.44 -14.83 6.97
C VAL A 262 -0.21 -13.93 8.03
N GLU A 263 0.57 -13.47 9.01
CA GLU A 263 0.08 -12.48 9.98
C GLU A 263 -0.16 -11.11 9.32
N PRO A 264 -1.21 -10.36 9.72
CA PRO A 264 -1.51 -9.04 9.13
C PRO A 264 -0.33 -8.06 9.12
N ALA A 265 0.53 -8.11 10.14
CA ALA A 265 1.74 -7.29 10.25
C ALA A 265 2.75 -7.52 9.09
N SER A 266 2.66 -8.66 8.40
CA SER A 266 3.54 -9.03 7.28
C SER A 266 2.87 -8.91 5.90
N TYR A 267 1.59 -8.53 5.80
CA TYR A 267 0.86 -8.48 4.53
C TYR A 267 1.57 -7.64 3.48
N GLN A 268 2.01 -6.44 3.84
CA GLN A 268 2.67 -5.55 2.90
C GLN A 268 3.99 -6.09 2.38
N LYS A 269 4.81 -6.65 3.27
CA LYS A 269 6.08 -7.30 2.91
C LYS A 269 5.83 -8.44 1.93
N VAL A 270 4.88 -9.32 2.24
CA VAL A 270 4.58 -10.49 1.42
C VAL A 270 3.95 -10.09 0.07
N THR A 271 3.09 -9.08 0.05
CA THR A 271 2.53 -8.50 -1.18
C THR A 271 3.63 -7.99 -2.10
N GLY A 272 4.59 -7.23 -1.54
CA GLY A 272 5.74 -6.71 -2.26
C GLY A 272 6.61 -7.83 -2.86
N PHE A 273 6.89 -8.88 -2.08
CA PHE A 273 7.61 -10.05 -2.60
C PHE A 273 6.85 -10.74 -3.72
N CYS A 274 5.56 -11.06 -3.52
CA CYS A 274 4.76 -11.76 -4.52
C CYS A 274 4.75 -11.00 -5.85
N ARG A 275 4.50 -9.68 -5.82
CA ARG A 275 4.53 -8.85 -7.03
C ARG A 275 5.90 -8.79 -7.69
N SER A 276 6.97 -8.65 -6.89
CA SER A 276 8.34 -8.61 -7.42
C SER A 276 8.72 -9.90 -8.12
N VAL A 277 8.36 -11.04 -7.53
CA VAL A 277 8.59 -12.38 -8.09
C VAL A 277 7.85 -12.55 -9.40
N THR A 278 6.58 -12.15 -9.46
CA THR A 278 5.77 -12.20 -10.68
C THR A 278 6.40 -11.37 -11.81
N LEU A 279 6.78 -10.11 -11.54
CA LEU A 279 7.41 -9.23 -12.53
C LEU A 279 8.77 -9.73 -12.99
N LEU A 280 9.57 -10.27 -12.07
CA LEU A 280 10.86 -10.87 -12.40
C LEU A 280 10.67 -12.14 -13.25
N GLY A 281 9.67 -12.96 -12.95
CA GLY A 281 9.32 -14.13 -13.75
C GLY A 281 8.93 -13.79 -15.17
N TYR A 282 8.11 -12.77 -15.38
CA TYR A 282 7.79 -12.26 -16.71
C TYR A 282 9.02 -11.74 -17.44
N SER A 283 9.86 -10.96 -16.76
CA SER A 283 11.07 -10.35 -17.35
C SER A 283 12.08 -11.40 -17.79
N VAL A 284 12.39 -12.36 -16.91
CA VAL A 284 13.33 -13.46 -17.16
C VAL A 284 12.76 -14.44 -18.19
N GLY A 285 11.47 -14.76 -18.10
CA GLY A 285 10.79 -15.62 -19.07
C GLY A 285 10.86 -15.04 -20.47
N SER A 286 10.52 -13.76 -20.62
CA SER A 286 10.55 -13.05 -21.90
C SER A 286 11.97 -12.95 -22.48
N LEU A 287 12.96 -12.69 -21.61
CA LEU A 287 14.37 -12.61 -22.01
C LEU A 287 14.90 -13.97 -22.47
N ILE A 288 14.63 -15.04 -21.71
CA ILE A 288 15.04 -16.40 -22.07
C ILE A 288 14.36 -16.81 -23.38
N GLY A 289 13.06 -16.56 -23.53
CA GLY A 289 12.34 -16.84 -24.77
C GLY A 289 12.99 -16.13 -25.96
N GLN A 290 13.30 -14.85 -25.82
CA GLN A 290 13.96 -14.07 -26.87
C GLN A 290 15.37 -14.57 -27.20
N ILE A 291 16.18 -14.92 -26.21
CA ILE A 291 17.52 -15.47 -26.43
C ILE A 291 17.42 -16.82 -27.16
N LEU A 292 16.49 -17.70 -26.75
CA LEU A 292 16.29 -18.99 -27.39
C LEU A 292 15.88 -18.86 -28.87
N VAL A 293 15.00 -17.91 -29.19
CA VAL A 293 14.57 -17.67 -30.57
C VAL A 293 15.65 -16.97 -31.40
N SER A 294 16.29 -15.93 -30.86
CA SER A 294 17.18 -15.06 -31.64
C SER A 294 18.63 -15.56 -31.76
N VAL A 295 19.16 -16.21 -30.72
CA VAL A 295 20.56 -16.69 -30.66
C VAL A 295 20.63 -18.19 -30.90
N ALA A 296 19.79 -18.97 -30.22
CA ALA A 296 19.81 -20.43 -30.32
C ALA A 296 18.94 -20.98 -31.47
N HIS A 297 18.23 -20.11 -32.19
CA HIS A 297 17.36 -20.47 -33.32
C HIS A 297 16.34 -21.58 -33.00
N VAL A 298 15.85 -21.60 -31.75
CA VAL A 298 14.87 -22.59 -31.30
C VAL A 298 13.49 -22.27 -31.88
N PRO A 299 12.79 -23.24 -32.48
CA PRO A 299 11.46 -23.01 -33.06
C PRO A 299 10.41 -22.70 -31.98
N LEU A 300 9.39 -21.90 -32.34
CA LEU A 300 8.35 -21.45 -31.41
C LEU A 300 7.57 -22.60 -30.75
N LEU A 301 7.39 -23.74 -31.44
CA LEU A 301 6.78 -24.94 -30.87
C LEU A 301 7.55 -25.45 -29.64
N ASN A 302 8.89 -25.42 -29.69
CA ASN A 302 9.73 -25.87 -28.58
C ASN A 302 9.65 -24.92 -27.39
N LEU A 303 9.48 -23.60 -27.62
CA LEU A 303 9.20 -22.65 -26.54
C LEU A 303 7.88 -22.95 -25.83
N SER A 304 6.84 -23.30 -26.59
CA SER A 304 5.55 -23.73 -26.04
C SER A 304 5.69 -25.03 -25.23
N ILE A 305 6.52 -25.98 -25.68
CA ILE A 305 6.82 -27.21 -24.92
C ILE A 305 7.59 -26.90 -23.63
N ILE A 306 8.60 -26.02 -23.66
CA ILE A 306 9.34 -25.60 -22.47
C ILE A 306 8.39 -24.96 -21.45
N THR A 307 7.46 -24.13 -21.91
CA THR A 307 6.46 -23.48 -21.05
C THR A 307 5.45 -24.47 -20.48
N LEU A 308 5.07 -25.50 -21.25
CA LEU A 308 4.26 -26.61 -20.75
C LEU A 308 5.02 -27.39 -19.66
N SER A 309 6.29 -27.71 -19.89
CA SER A 309 7.14 -28.40 -18.91
C SER A 309 7.27 -27.60 -17.61
N SER A 310 7.50 -26.28 -17.69
CA SER A 310 7.58 -25.43 -16.49
C SER A 310 6.24 -25.36 -15.75
N SER A 311 5.12 -25.34 -16.46
CA SER A 311 3.77 -25.37 -15.88
C SER A 311 3.45 -26.70 -15.18
N CYS A 312 3.91 -27.84 -15.73
CA CYS A 312 3.78 -29.14 -15.08
C CYS A 312 4.57 -29.24 -13.77
N VAL A 313 5.78 -28.66 -13.73
CA VAL A 313 6.57 -28.58 -12.49
C VAL A 313 5.87 -27.67 -11.47
N ALA A 314 5.35 -26.53 -11.92
CA ALA A 314 4.62 -25.59 -11.06
C ALA A 314 3.37 -26.21 -10.40
N PHE A 315 2.66 -27.08 -11.11
CA PHE A 315 1.47 -27.76 -10.61
C PHE A 315 1.72 -28.62 -9.35
N LEU A 316 2.97 -29.06 -9.13
CA LEU A 316 3.32 -29.81 -7.93
C LEU A 316 3.33 -28.93 -6.67
N ALA A 317 3.62 -27.63 -6.79
CA ALA A 317 3.81 -26.75 -5.63
C ALA A 317 2.52 -26.58 -4.78
N PRO A 318 1.32 -26.32 -5.36
CA PRO A 318 0.09 -26.22 -4.59
C PRO A 318 -0.28 -27.48 -3.80
N LEU A 319 0.18 -28.67 -4.22
CA LEU A 319 -0.13 -29.92 -3.53
C LEU A 319 0.46 -29.96 -2.11
N PHE A 320 1.62 -29.33 -1.91
CA PHE A 320 2.33 -29.27 -0.63
C PHE A 320 1.92 -28.09 0.26
N LEU A 321 1.03 -27.20 -0.22
CA LEU A 321 0.58 -26.05 0.56
C LEU A 321 -0.34 -26.47 1.73
N PRO A 322 -0.16 -25.89 2.94
CA PRO A 322 -1.02 -26.17 4.09
C PRO A 322 -2.45 -25.63 3.86
N MET A 323 -3.45 -26.37 4.33
CA MET A 323 -4.86 -25.94 4.31
C MET A 323 -5.12 -24.93 5.45
N PRO A 324 -5.61 -23.72 5.15
CA PRO A 324 -5.92 -22.75 6.19
C PRO A 324 -7.17 -23.18 6.97
N SER A 325 -7.14 -22.97 8.28
CA SER A 325 -8.16 -23.47 9.22
C SER A 325 -9.36 -22.54 9.41
N LYS A 326 -9.25 -21.26 9.01
CA LYS A 326 -10.29 -20.23 9.16
C LYS A 326 -10.64 -19.63 7.79
N SER A 327 -11.94 -19.49 7.48
CA SER A 327 -12.41 -18.72 6.30
C SER A 327 -12.64 -17.27 6.70
N LEU A 328 -12.45 -16.33 5.77
CA LEU A 328 -12.50 -14.89 6.09
C LEU A 328 -13.94 -14.40 6.27
N PHE A 329 -14.92 -14.94 5.52
CA PHE A 329 -16.31 -14.45 5.53
C PHE A 329 -17.35 -15.46 6.06
N PHE A 330 -17.20 -16.76 5.83
CA PHE A 330 -18.30 -17.72 6.07
C PHE A 330 -18.26 -18.48 7.42
N HIS A 331 -17.11 -18.57 8.11
CA HIS A 331 -16.94 -19.38 9.33
C HIS A 331 -16.60 -18.57 10.60
N GLN A 332 -16.75 -17.24 10.60
CA GLN A 332 -16.57 -16.45 11.84
C GLN A 332 -17.66 -16.76 12.89
N SER A 333 -18.85 -17.23 12.48
CA SER A 333 -20.02 -17.32 13.36
C SER A 333 -20.02 -18.48 14.37
N GLU A 334 -19.13 -19.47 14.26
CA GLU A 334 -19.10 -20.60 15.21
C GLU A 334 -18.18 -20.39 16.41
N SER A 335 -17.20 -19.48 16.31
CA SER A 335 -16.24 -19.24 17.40
C SER A 335 -16.70 -18.24 18.45
N MET A 336 -17.86 -17.60 18.26
CA MET A 336 -18.40 -16.56 19.15
C MET A 336 -19.51 -17.08 20.08
N SER A 337 -19.59 -18.39 20.29
CA SER A 337 -20.61 -19.05 21.13
C SER A 337 -20.05 -19.86 22.31
N ARG A 338 -18.76 -19.69 22.65
CA ARG A 338 -18.16 -20.21 23.90
C ARG A 338 -17.06 -19.28 24.38
N ASP A 339 -17.42 -18.31 25.22
CA ASP A 339 -16.91 -18.20 26.59
C ASP A 339 -17.24 -16.82 27.18
N GLU A 340 -17.37 -16.84 28.50
CA GLU A 340 -18.14 -15.94 29.36
C GLU A 340 -17.63 -14.49 29.42
N THR A 341 -18.58 -13.58 29.64
CA THR A 341 -18.37 -12.18 30.05
C THR A 341 -17.48 -12.06 31.29
N PRO A 342 -16.63 -11.03 31.36
CA PRO A 342 -16.89 -10.00 32.36
C PRO A 342 -16.90 -8.57 31.78
N GLU A 343 -17.79 -7.79 32.37
CA GLU A 343 -18.06 -6.37 32.16
C GLU A 343 -16.84 -5.48 32.39
N GLY A 344 -16.80 -4.34 31.69
CA GLY A 344 -16.20 -3.12 32.24
C GLY A 344 -15.30 -2.32 31.29
N LEU A 345 -15.77 -1.10 31.00
CA LEU A 345 -15.04 0.11 30.60
C LEU A 345 -15.06 0.46 29.11
N THR A 346 -16.16 1.13 28.77
CA THR A 346 -16.27 2.17 27.75
C THR A 346 -15.18 3.23 27.89
N ASP A 347 -14.51 3.59 26.81
CA ASP A 347 -13.96 4.93 26.61
C ASP A 347 -14.35 5.40 25.20
N ASP A 348 -15.05 6.52 25.17
CA ASP A 348 -15.55 7.25 24.02
C ASP A 348 -14.53 8.33 23.63
N GLU A 349 -14.23 8.47 22.33
CA GLU A 349 -14.27 9.71 21.51
C GLU A 349 -13.68 9.39 20.13
N CYS A 350 -14.44 9.48 19.03
CA CYS A 350 -14.80 10.74 18.41
C CYS A 350 -16.27 10.76 17.92
N LYS A 351 -17.01 11.76 18.43
CA LYS A 351 -18.42 12.05 18.19
C LYS A 351 -18.73 12.42 16.73
N VAL A 352 -19.68 11.70 16.13
CA VAL A 352 -20.82 12.29 15.39
C VAL A 352 -22.08 11.65 15.98
N PRO A 353 -23.13 12.40 16.36
CA PRO A 353 -24.27 11.83 17.07
C PRO A 353 -25.05 10.90 16.12
N LEU A 354 -25.17 9.63 16.50
CA LEU A 354 -26.19 8.75 15.95
C LEU A 354 -27.50 9.05 16.67
N ASP A 355 -28.43 9.70 15.96
CA ASP A 355 -29.85 9.67 16.30
C ASP A 355 -30.33 8.22 16.17
N VAL A 356 -30.28 7.48 17.28
CA VAL A 356 -30.97 6.21 17.44
C VAL A 356 -32.34 6.52 18.04
N ASN A 357 -33.32 6.74 17.19
CA ASN A 357 -34.71 6.61 17.59
C ASN A 357 -35.54 6.05 16.43
N GLU A 358 -35.66 4.73 16.40
CA GLU A 358 -36.95 4.04 16.28
C GLU A 358 -36.71 2.54 16.38
N GLY A 359 -37.34 1.94 17.39
CA GLY A 359 -37.14 0.55 17.75
C GLY A 359 -37.72 -0.42 16.75
N THR A 360 -37.10 -1.59 16.63
CA THR A 360 -37.85 -2.81 16.31
C THR A 360 -37.26 -3.95 17.12
N GLN A 361 -38.14 -4.55 17.91
CA GLN A 361 -37.86 -5.62 18.87
C GLN A 361 -37.18 -6.81 18.22
N ILE A 362 -36.18 -7.35 18.92
CA ILE A 362 -35.51 -8.60 18.61
C ILE A 362 -36.45 -9.75 18.98
N SER A 363 -37.12 -10.33 17.99
CA SER A 363 -37.75 -11.64 18.10
C SER A 363 -36.76 -12.71 17.63
N ARG A 364 -36.41 -13.61 18.56
CA ARG A 364 -35.76 -14.91 18.27
C ARG A 364 -36.65 -15.72 17.33
N GLY A 365 -36.11 -16.13 16.19
CA GLY A 365 -36.79 -17.05 15.27
C GLY A 365 -35.91 -17.52 14.12
N THR A 366 -35.54 -18.80 14.17
CA THR A 366 -35.38 -19.79 13.07
C THR A 366 -34.55 -19.49 11.81
N SER A 367 -33.87 -20.57 11.38
CA SER A 367 -32.92 -20.71 10.27
C SER A 367 -33.35 -20.19 8.90
N GLY A 368 -32.35 -19.81 8.09
CA GLY A 368 -32.33 -20.05 6.64
C GLY A 368 -32.58 -18.84 5.75
N GLY A 369 -31.54 -18.36 5.05
CA GLY A 369 -31.68 -17.55 3.82
C GLY A 369 -31.25 -16.08 3.86
N HIS A 370 -31.12 -15.45 5.04
CA HIS A 370 -30.95 -13.99 5.14
C HIS A 370 -29.52 -13.46 5.34
N GLY A 371 -28.49 -14.31 5.20
CA GLY A 371 -27.08 -13.90 5.38
C GLY A 371 -26.54 -13.06 4.23
N LEU A 372 -26.70 -13.54 2.98
CA LEU A 372 -26.06 -12.92 1.81
C LEU A 372 -26.66 -11.55 1.45
N VAL A 373 -27.98 -11.40 1.55
CA VAL A 373 -28.67 -10.10 1.34
C VAL A 373 -28.23 -9.07 2.38
N ARG A 374 -28.04 -9.49 3.64
CA ARG A 374 -27.56 -8.62 4.71
C ARG A 374 -26.12 -8.19 4.46
N VAL A 375 -25.25 -9.12 4.06
CA VAL A 375 -23.85 -8.85 3.70
C VAL A 375 -23.75 -7.89 2.51
N LEU A 376 -24.54 -8.10 1.44
CA LEU A 376 -24.60 -7.20 0.28
C LEU A 376 -25.09 -5.79 0.65
N LYS A 377 -26.07 -5.68 1.55
CA LYS A 377 -26.57 -4.38 2.01
C LYS A 377 -25.52 -3.62 2.82
N THR A 378 -24.78 -4.31 3.70
CA THR A 378 -23.67 -3.71 4.46
C THR A 378 -22.53 -3.28 3.55
N LEU A 379 -22.11 -4.14 2.60
CA LEU A 379 -21.12 -3.82 1.57
C LEU A 379 -21.52 -2.60 0.75
N GLY A 380 -22.80 -2.50 0.35
CA GLY A 380 -23.33 -1.35 -0.39
C GLY A 380 -23.23 -0.04 0.40
N ALA A 381 -23.54 -0.05 1.70
CA ALA A 381 -23.42 1.14 2.54
C ALA A 381 -21.96 1.58 2.72
N ASP A 382 -21.04 0.64 2.93
CA ASP A 382 -19.61 0.93 3.04
C ASP A 382 -19.03 1.47 1.72
N LEU A 383 -19.48 0.97 0.57
CA LEU A 383 -19.08 1.49 -0.75
C LEU A 383 -19.47 2.95 -0.95
N VAL A 384 -20.72 3.31 -0.64
CA VAL A 384 -21.20 4.69 -0.75
C VAL A 384 -20.37 5.61 0.14
N LYS A 385 -20.05 5.18 1.36
CA LYS A 385 -19.22 5.94 2.29
C LYS A 385 -17.78 6.12 1.77
N CYS A 386 -17.17 5.10 1.18
CA CYS A 386 -15.83 5.19 0.60
C CYS A 386 -15.79 6.18 -0.58
N TYR A 387 -16.69 6.02 -1.55
CA TYR A 387 -16.71 6.84 -2.76
C TYR A 387 -17.27 8.26 -2.58
N SER A 388 -17.69 8.61 -1.36
CA SER A 388 -18.07 9.98 -1.02
C SER A 388 -16.86 10.94 -0.98
N CYS A 389 -15.64 10.42 -0.80
CA CYS A 389 -14.42 11.23 -0.88
C CYS A 389 -14.05 11.54 -2.34
N LYS A 390 -14.00 12.82 -2.70
CA LYS A 390 -13.71 13.27 -4.09
C LYS A 390 -12.34 12.82 -4.59
N THR A 391 -11.32 12.92 -3.75
CA THR A 391 -9.95 12.50 -4.09
C THR A 391 -9.91 11.00 -4.34
N LEU A 392 -10.51 10.19 -3.45
CA LEU A 392 -10.58 8.74 -3.61
C LEU A 392 -11.34 8.35 -4.89
N LEU A 393 -12.48 9.00 -5.15
CA LEU A 393 -13.28 8.75 -6.33
C LEU A 393 -12.49 9.05 -7.62
N ALA A 394 -11.75 10.16 -7.67
CA ALA A 394 -10.94 10.52 -8.84
C ALA A 394 -9.86 9.47 -9.14
N TRP A 395 -9.09 9.04 -8.14
CA TRP A 395 -8.07 8.00 -8.29
C TRP A 395 -8.69 6.64 -8.65
N SER A 396 -9.83 6.32 -8.06
CA SER A 396 -10.55 5.07 -8.34
C SER A 396 -11.11 5.00 -9.77
N VAL A 397 -11.76 6.08 -10.23
CA VAL A 397 -12.28 6.17 -11.59
C VAL A 397 -11.15 6.10 -12.61
N TRP A 398 -10.04 6.81 -12.38
CA TRP A 398 -8.87 6.73 -13.25
C TRP A 398 -8.31 5.30 -13.30
N TRP A 399 -8.18 4.65 -12.13
CA TRP A 399 -7.70 3.28 -12.02
C TRP A 399 -8.55 2.33 -12.87
N ALA A 400 -9.88 2.41 -12.76
CA ALA A 400 -10.78 1.49 -13.47
C ALA A 400 -10.74 1.71 -14.99
N LEU A 401 -10.81 2.97 -15.43
CA LEU A 401 -10.75 3.33 -16.85
C LEU A 401 -9.38 2.95 -17.46
N SER A 402 -8.29 3.32 -16.80
CA SER A 402 -6.95 3.07 -17.33
C SER A 402 -6.59 1.59 -17.32
N THR A 403 -7.05 0.81 -16.34
CA THR A 403 -6.84 -0.65 -16.31
C THR A 403 -7.55 -1.34 -17.48
N CYS A 404 -8.78 -0.91 -17.83
CA CYS A 404 -9.48 -1.36 -19.03
C CYS A 404 -8.65 -1.09 -20.30
N GLY A 405 -8.25 0.17 -20.51
CA GLY A 405 -7.43 0.55 -21.67
C GLY A 405 -6.09 -0.18 -21.71
N TYR A 406 -5.48 -0.43 -20.55
CA TYR A 406 -4.24 -1.17 -20.43
C TYR A 406 -4.38 -2.62 -20.91
N PHE A 407 -5.41 -3.33 -20.46
CA PHE A 407 -5.65 -4.69 -20.90
C PHE A 407 -5.89 -4.76 -22.41
N LEU A 408 -6.64 -3.82 -22.99
CA LEU A 408 -6.85 -3.77 -24.44
C LEU A 408 -5.53 -3.58 -25.19
N VAL A 409 -4.73 -2.57 -24.83
CA VAL A 409 -3.46 -2.31 -25.51
C VAL A 409 -2.49 -3.48 -25.38
N VAL A 410 -2.33 -4.06 -24.19
CA VAL A 410 -1.37 -5.16 -23.98
C VAL A 410 -1.78 -6.42 -24.73
N ASN A 411 -3.05 -6.84 -24.63
CA ASN A 411 -3.50 -8.08 -25.26
C ASN A 411 -3.42 -8.06 -26.79
N TYR A 412 -3.59 -6.88 -27.40
CA TYR A 412 -3.60 -6.72 -28.84
C TYR A 412 -2.28 -6.15 -29.41
N SER A 413 -1.30 -5.80 -28.55
CA SER A 413 0.00 -5.24 -28.97
C SER A 413 0.80 -6.17 -29.88
N GLN A 414 0.84 -7.47 -29.57
CA GLN A 414 1.56 -8.44 -30.39
C GLN A 414 0.93 -8.62 -31.78
N ALA A 415 -0.41 -8.53 -31.87
CA ALA A 415 -1.10 -8.56 -33.15
C ALA A 415 -0.78 -7.32 -34.00
N LEU A 416 -0.67 -6.14 -33.38
CA LEU A 416 -0.21 -4.93 -34.06
C LEU A 416 1.23 -5.09 -34.56
N TRP A 417 2.14 -5.60 -33.73
CA TRP A 417 3.54 -5.81 -34.12
C TRP A 417 3.67 -6.78 -35.30
N GLU A 418 2.91 -7.88 -35.29
CA GLU A 418 2.89 -8.85 -36.37
C GLU A 418 2.37 -8.24 -37.67
N LYS A 419 1.42 -7.31 -37.60
CA LYS A 419 0.90 -6.61 -38.79
C LYS A 419 1.87 -5.56 -39.34
N ILE A 420 2.61 -4.87 -38.47
CA ILE A 420 3.63 -3.88 -38.88
C ILE A 420 4.84 -4.59 -39.48
N LEU A 421 5.31 -5.67 -38.85
CA LEU A 421 6.46 -6.45 -39.30
C LEU A 421 6.19 -7.96 -39.12
N PRO A 422 5.75 -8.66 -40.17
CA PRO A 422 5.44 -10.09 -40.09
C PRO A 422 6.63 -10.95 -39.68
N SER A 423 6.42 -11.85 -38.71
CA SER A 423 7.46 -12.72 -38.17
C SER A 423 7.92 -13.80 -39.13
N LYS A 424 7.16 -14.04 -40.21
CA LYS A 424 7.50 -15.02 -41.26
C LYS A 424 8.71 -14.56 -42.08
N ASP A 425 8.83 -13.26 -42.29
CA ASP A 425 9.83 -12.67 -43.19
C ASP A 425 10.97 -11.98 -42.43
N PHE A 426 10.74 -11.56 -41.18
CA PHE A 426 11.69 -10.77 -40.40
C PHE A 426 11.94 -11.32 -38.99
N LYS A 427 13.10 -10.94 -38.43
CA LYS A 427 13.45 -11.27 -37.04
C LYS A 427 12.63 -10.41 -36.07
N ILE A 428 11.97 -11.09 -35.12
CA ILE A 428 11.15 -10.47 -34.08
C ILE A 428 11.95 -10.22 -32.79
N TYR A 429 11.62 -9.13 -32.10
CA TYR A 429 12.29 -8.70 -30.86
C TYR A 429 11.31 -8.51 -29.67
N ASN A 430 10.10 -9.07 -29.79
CA ASN A 430 9.01 -8.93 -28.82
C ASN A 430 9.43 -9.22 -27.37
N GLY A 431 10.21 -10.29 -27.14
CA GLY A 431 10.62 -10.66 -25.79
C GLY A 431 11.60 -9.67 -25.16
N TYR A 432 12.49 -9.02 -25.93
CA TYR A 432 13.30 -7.92 -25.38
C TYR A 432 12.44 -6.73 -25.00
N VAL A 433 11.47 -6.37 -25.84
CA VAL A 433 10.56 -5.23 -25.60
C VAL A 433 9.72 -5.47 -24.34
N GLU A 434 9.21 -6.68 -24.16
CA GLU A 434 8.51 -7.11 -22.94
C GLU A 434 9.41 -7.03 -21.70
N THR A 435 10.65 -7.53 -21.78
CA THR A 435 11.61 -7.43 -20.67
C THR A 435 11.95 -5.97 -20.33
N PHE A 436 12.30 -5.14 -21.32
CA PHE A 436 12.66 -3.73 -21.10
C PHE A 436 11.49 -2.93 -20.53
N SER A 437 10.29 -3.11 -21.06
CA SER A 437 9.10 -2.41 -20.59
C SER A 437 8.68 -2.85 -19.18
N THR A 438 8.86 -4.12 -18.83
CA THR A 438 8.62 -4.62 -17.45
C THR A 438 9.63 -4.07 -16.46
N LEU A 439 10.93 -4.10 -16.78
CA LEU A 439 11.99 -3.58 -15.92
C LEU A 439 11.89 -2.07 -15.73
N LEU A 440 11.64 -1.32 -16.81
CA LEU A 440 11.46 0.13 -16.72
C LEU A 440 10.20 0.48 -15.93
N GLY A 441 9.11 -0.27 -16.10
CA GLY A 441 7.91 -0.12 -15.27
C GLY A 441 8.16 -0.37 -13.78
N ALA A 442 8.97 -1.38 -13.44
CA ALA A 442 9.37 -1.65 -12.06
C ALA A 442 10.23 -0.52 -11.47
N LEU A 443 11.21 0.00 -12.24
CA LEU A 443 12.03 1.14 -11.84
C LEU A 443 11.18 2.41 -11.66
N ALA A 444 10.21 2.64 -12.55
CA ALA A 444 9.29 3.77 -12.44
C ALA A 444 8.41 3.67 -11.19
N ALA A 445 7.88 2.47 -10.89
CA ALA A 445 7.12 2.21 -9.66
C ALA A 445 7.97 2.42 -8.39
N PHE A 446 9.23 1.98 -8.41
CA PHE A 446 10.17 2.24 -7.30
C PHE A 446 10.45 3.74 -7.13
N GLY A 447 10.60 4.47 -8.24
CA GLY A 447 10.83 5.92 -8.24
C GLY A 447 9.72 6.73 -7.56
N VAL A 448 8.48 6.22 -7.50
CA VAL A 448 7.37 6.90 -6.81
C VAL A 448 7.68 7.15 -5.33
N GLY A 449 8.41 6.26 -4.66
CA GLY A 449 8.81 6.43 -3.26
C GLY A 449 9.76 7.61 -3.01
N LEU A 450 10.41 8.12 -4.06
CA LEU A 450 11.30 9.29 -3.99
C LEU A 450 10.54 10.61 -4.21
N ILE A 451 9.30 10.56 -4.70
CA ILE A 451 8.52 11.73 -5.08
C ILE A 451 7.77 12.27 -3.86
N LYS A 452 8.26 13.37 -3.29
CA LYS A 452 7.57 14.14 -2.24
C LYS A 452 6.64 15.19 -2.87
N LEU A 453 5.54 14.75 -3.49
CA LEU A 453 4.51 15.65 -4.04
C LEU A 453 3.22 15.54 -3.23
N SER A 454 2.55 16.67 -2.99
CA SER A 454 1.22 16.70 -2.38
C SER A 454 0.17 16.29 -3.41
N TRP A 455 -0.18 15.01 -3.40
CA TRP A 455 -1.15 14.41 -4.33
C TRP A 455 -2.56 14.97 -4.18
N ASP A 456 -2.89 15.56 -3.03
CA ASP A 456 -4.16 16.26 -2.82
C ASP A 456 -4.32 17.52 -3.68
N VAL A 457 -3.22 18.14 -4.12
CA VAL A 457 -3.27 19.36 -4.95
C VAL A 457 -2.99 19.01 -6.41
N TRP A 458 -1.98 18.17 -6.65
CA TRP A 458 -1.48 17.88 -7.99
C TRP A 458 -2.07 16.61 -8.63
N GLY A 459 -2.86 15.83 -7.88
CA GLY A 459 -3.36 14.53 -8.31
C GLY A 459 -4.10 14.55 -9.65
N GLU A 460 -5.14 15.37 -9.79
CA GLU A 460 -5.96 15.43 -11.01
C GLU A 460 -5.15 15.96 -12.22
N LEU A 461 -4.21 16.89 -11.98
CA LEU A 461 -3.32 17.36 -13.04
C LEU A 461 -2.34 16.26 -13.47
N ALA A 462 -1.77 15.51 -12.52
CA ALA A 462 -0.90 14.39 -12.81
C ALA A 462 -1.65 13.30 -13.60
N LEU A 463 -2.87 12.94 -13.17
CA LEU A 463 -3.75 12.01 -13.90
C LEU A 463 -3.98 12.48 -15.34
N CYS A 464 -4.24 13.77 -15.56
CA CYS A 464 -4.41 14.33 -16.89
C CYS A 464 -3.13 14.22 -17.74
N ILE A 465 -1.99 14.72 -17.24
CA ILE A 465 -0.72 14.77 -17.99
C ILE A 465 -0.27 13.36 -18.41
N PHE A 466 -0.28 12.41 -17.48
CA PHE A 466 0.15 11.05 -17.78
C PHE A 466 -0.85 10.31 -18.69
N SER A 467 -2.16 10.60 -18.58
CA SER A 467 -3.12 10.10 -19.58
C SER A 467 -2.90 10.68 -20.97
N ILE A 468 -2.43 11.93 -21.11
CA ILE A 468 -2.01 12.49 -22.41
C ILE A 468 -0.78 11.74 -22.93
N ILE A 469 0.23 11.52 -22.09
CA ILE A 469 1.44 10.77 -22.48
C ILE A 469 1.07 9.36 -22.97
N ILE A 470 0.19 8.67 -22.24
CA ILE A 470 -0.35 7.36 -22.63
C ILE A 470 -1.10 7.45 -23.97
N ALA A 471 -2.00 8.41 -24.15
CA ALA A 471 -2.78 8.56 -25.37
C ALA A 471 -1.88 8.80 -26.60
N VAL A 472 -0.88 9.69 -26.46
CA VAL A 472 0.10 9.98 -27.52
C VAL A 472 0.93 8.73 -27.82
N ALA A 473 1.42 8.02 -26.81
CA ALA A 473 2.19 6.80 -27.01
C ALA A 473 1.39 5.75 -27.78
N VAL A 474 0.13 5.49 -27.40
CA VAL A 474 -0.75 4.53 -28.09
C VAL A 474 -1.07 4.98 -29.52
N TYR A 475 -1.28 6.28 -29.75
CA TYR A 475 -1.53 6.81 -31.09
C TYR A 475 -0.31 6.71 -32.02
N VAL A 476 0.91 6.92 -31.47
CA VAL A 476 2.16 6.80 -32.22
C VAL A 476 2.47 5.34 -32.59
N MET A 477 2.02 4.36 -31.79
CA MET A 477 2.19 2.93 -32.10
C MET A 477 1.57 2.53 -33.43
N ASP A 478 0.42 3.11 -33.79
CA ASP A 478 -0.30 2.85 -35.03
C ASP A 478 0.24 3.69 -36.20
N THR A 479 0.28 5.02 -36.02
CA THR A 479 0.42 5.98 -37.13
C THR A 479 1.74 5.95 -37.90
N VAL A 480 2.85 5.55 -37.26
CA VAL A 480 4.19 5.69 -37.87
C VAL A 480 4.55 4.51 -38.77
N GLY A 481 3.89 3.35 -38.61
CA GLY A 481 4.16 2.15 -39.42
C GLY A 481 5.59 1.61 -39.31
N ASN A 482 6.34 1.98 -38.26
CA ASN A 482 7.71 1.52 -38.01
C ASN A 482 7.77 0.74 -36.69
N ILE A 483 8.29 -0.49 -36.74
CA ILE A 483 8.32 -1.39 -35.59
C ILE A 483 9.13 -0.83 -34.41
N TRP A 484 10.25 -0.13 -34.65
CA TRP A 484 11.08 0.42 -33.58
C TRP A 484 10.40 1.58 -32.87
N VAL A 485 9.65 2.40 -33.62
CA VAL A 485 8.84 3.48 -33.06
C VAL A 485 7.66 2.90 -32.28
N CYS A 486 7.02 1.85 -32.81
CA CYS A 486 5.97 1.13 -32.09
C CYS A 486 6.46 0.50 -30.79
N TYR A 487 7.62 -0.18 -30.81
CA TYR A 487 8.24 -0.77 -29.62
C TYR A 487 8.61 0.28 -28.57
N THR A 488 9.24 1.38 -29.00
CA THR A 488 9.62 2.47 -28.10
C THR A 488 8.38 3.10 -27.46
N SER A 489 7.34 3.33 -28.27
CA SER A 489 6.08 3.90 -27.78
C SER A 489 5.36 2.96 -26.81
N TYR A 490 5.37 1.65 -27.07
CA TYR A 490 4.84 0.65 -26.14
C TYR A 490 5.59 0.64 -24.80
N VAL A 491 6.93 0.75 -24.82
CA VAL A 491 7.74 0.84 -23.61
C VAL A 491 7.37 2.08 -22.79
N ILE A 492 7.22 3.24 -23.44
CA ILE A 492 6.79 4.50 -22.79
C ILE A 492 5.39 4.35 -22.19
N PHE A 493 4.45 3.81 -22.98
CA PHE A 493 3.08 3.52 -22.54
C PHE A 493 3.08 2.67 -21.27
N ARG A 494 3.77 1.53 -21.28
CA ARG A 494 3.77 0.58 -20.17
C ARG A 494 4.44 1.15 -18.94
N ALA A 495 5.58 1.83 -19.09
CA ALA A 495 6.28 2.47 -17.98
C ALA A 495 5.42 3.56 -17.32
N THR A 496 4.76 4.39 -18.14
CA THR A 496 3.88 5.47 -17.66
C THR A 496 2.67 4.91 -16.92
N TYR A 497 2.02 3.87 -17.47
CA TYR A 497 0.92 3.19 -16.82
C TYR A 497 1.35 2.57 -15.47
N MET A 498 2.48 1.85 -15.44
CA MET A 498 2.99 1.20 -14.22
C MET A 498 3.34 2.20 -13.11
N LEU A 499 3.87 3.37 -13.47
CA LEU A 499 4.08 4.46 -12.53
C LEU A 499 2.75 4.97 -11.97
N LEU A 500 1.79 5.28 -12.83
CA LEU A 500 0.55 5.92 -12.40
C LEU A 500 -0.41 4.97 -11.67
N ILE A 501 -0.45 3.69 -12.05
CA ILE A 501 -1.20 2.68 -11.31
C ILE A 501 -0.63 2.48 -9.90
N THR A 502 0.70 2.57 -9.75
CA THR A 502 1.35 2.51 -8.44
C THR A 502 0.93 3.70 -7.56
N ILE A 503 0.97 4.92 -8.10
CA ILE A 503 0.51 6.12 -7.38
C ILE A 503 -0.98 6.00 -7.03
N ALA A 504 -1.83 5.59 -7.98
CA ALA A 504 -3.26 5.42 -7.74
C ALA A 504 -3.55 4.40 -6.64
N THR A 505 -2.88 3.24 -6.64
CA THR A 505 -3.04 2.24 -5.58
C THR A 505 -2.57 2.75 -4.22
N PHE A 506 -1.47 3.49 -4.17
CA PHE A 506 -0.97 4.12 -2.95
C PHE A 506 -1.97 5.15 -2.39
N GLN A 507 -2.46 6.05 -3.24
CA GLN A 507 -3.44 7.08 -2.86
C GLN A 507 -4.79 6.49 -2.43
N ILE A 508 -5.22 5.38 -3.05
CA ILE A 508 -6.41 4.67 -2.60
C ILE A 508 -6.17 4.01 -1.24
N ALA A 509 -5.00 3.43 -1.03
CA ALA A 509 -4.65 2.78 0.24
C ALA A 509 -4.54 3.76 1.41
N THR A 510 -3.92 4.93 1.24
CA THR A 510 -3.76 5.93 2.31
C THR A 510 -5.07 6.57 2.75
N ASN A 511 -6.10 6.54 1.89
CA ASN A 511 -7.41 7.14 2.16
C ASN A 511 -8.44 6.13 2.70
N LEU A 512 -8.06 4.86 2.93
CA LEU A 512 -8.97 3.78 3.31
C LEU A 512 -8.41 2.94 4.47
N ASN A 513 -9.29 2.54 5.39
CA ASN A 513 -8.95 1.49 6.36
C ASN A 513 -8.72 0.14 5.64
N MET A 514 -7.86 -0.72 6.21
CA MET A 514 -7.44 -2.00 5.61
C MET A 514 -8.62 -2.89 5.14
N GLU A 515 -9.73 -2.93 5.88
CA GLU A 515 -10.92 -3.71 5.52
C GLU A 515 -11.66 -3.17 4.27
N ARG A 516 -11.65 -1.84 4.08
CA ARG A 516 -12.31 -1.17 2.95
C ARG A 516 -11.46 -1.12 1.70
N TYR A 517 -10.14 -1.22 1.85
CA TYR A 517 -9.20 -1.26 0.73
C TYR A 517 -9.47 -2.44 -0.22
N ALA A 518 -9.64 -3.65 0.31
CA ALA A 518 -9.92 -4.84 -0.49
C ALA A 518 -11.24 -4.73 -1.27
N LEU A 519 -12.25 -4.11 -0.66
CA LEU A 519 -13.55 -3.87 -1.26
C LEU A 519 -13.47 -2.89 -2.45
N VAL A 520 -12.79 -1.75 -2.26
CA VAL A 520 -12.59 -0.76 -3.33
C VAL A 520 -11.79 -1.35 -4.48
N PHE A 521 -10.72 -2.10 -4.18
CA PHE A 521 -9.93 -2.79 -5.21
C PHE A 521 -10.78 -3.81 -6.01
N GLY A 522 -11.61 -4.59 -5.34
CA GLY A 522 -12.50 -5.57 -5.99
C GLY A 522 -13.53 -4.91 -6.92
N VAL A 523 -14.20 -3.84 -6.47
CA VAL A 523 -15.15 -3.09 -7.30
C VAL A 523 -14.47 -2.46 -8.49
N ASN A 524 -13.30 -1.85 -8.29
CA ASN A 524 -12.56 -1.23 -9.37
C ASN A 524 -12.16 -2.25 -10.44
N THR A 525 -11.66 -3.42 -10.01
CA THR A 525 -11.30 -4.53 -10.90
C THR A 525 -12.52 -5.00 -11.69
N PHE A 526 -13.67 -5.16 -11.03
CA PHE A 526 -14.91 -5.53 -11.70
C PHE A 526 -15.35 -4.50 -12.74
N VAL A 527 -15.31 -3.20 -12.41
CA VAL A 527 -15.65 -2.12 -13.34
C VAL A 527 -14.69 -2.09 -14.53
N ALA A 528 -13.38 -2.27 -14.29
CA ALA A 528 -12.38 -2.32 -15.36
C ALA A 528 -12.66 -3.48 -16.33
N LEU A 529 -12.93 -4.69 -15.80
CA LEU A 529 -13.23 -5.87 -16.62
C LEU A 529 -14.57 -5.73 -17.36
N LEU A 530 -15.60 -5.15 -16.73
CA LEU A 530 -16.87 -4.89 -17.39
C LEU A 530 -16.71 -3.93 -18.58
N LEU A 531 -15.97 -2.84 -18.38
CA LEU A 531 -15.67 -1.87 -19.45
C LEU A 531 -14.82 -2.50 -20.55
N GLN A 532 -13.83 -3.32 -20.17
CA GLN A 532 -13.00 -4.05 -21.12
C GLN A 532 -13.85 -5.00 -21.97
N THR A 533 -14.72 -5.80 -21.35
CA THR A 533 -15.63 -6.69 -22.07
C THR A 533 -16.55 -5.93 -23.00
N LEU A 534 -17.14 -4.82 -22.55
CA LEU A 534 -18.01 -3.99 -23.39
C LEU A 534 -17.26 -3.44 -24.61
N LEU A 535 -16.05 -2.91 -24.41
CA LEU A 535 -15.27 -2.36 -25.52
C LEU A 535 -14.78 -3.46 -26.46
N THR A 536 -14.39 -4.63 -25.94
CA THR A 536 -14.04 -5.80 -26.76
C THR A 536 -15.21 -6.25 -27.63
N VAL A 537 -16.43 -6.35 -27.08
CA VAL A 537 -17.63 -6.73 -27.85
C VAL A 537 -17.90 -5.71 -28.96
N ILE A 538 -17.83 -4.41 -28.65
CA ILE A 538 -18.17 -3.36 -29.62
C ILE A 538 -17.11 -3.26 -30.72
N VAL A 539 -15.84 -3.20 -30.33
CA VAL A 539 -14.72 -2.79 -31.20
C VAL A 539 -14.03 -3.99 -31.85
N VAL A 540 -13.81 -5.07 -31.10
CA VAL A 540 -12.93 -6.17 -31.49
C VAL A 540 -13.70 -7.36 -32.02
N ASP A 541 -14.75 -7.80 -31.35
CA ASP A 541 -15.45 -9.04 -31.70
C ASP A 541 -16.08 -8.95 -33.10
N SER A 542 -15.98 -10.06 -33.84
CA SER A 542 -16.70 -10.30 -35.09
C SER A 542 -18.23 -10.13 -34.99
N VAL A 543 -18.83 -10.38 -33.81
CA VAL A 543 -20.27 -10.15 -33.56
C VAL A 543 -20.60 -8.66 -33.47
N GLY A 544 -19.63 -7.84 -33.06
CA GLY A 544 -19.74 -6.38 -33.01
C GLY A 544 -19.34 -5.72 -34.32
N LEU A 545 -18.39 -4.78 -34.25
CA LEU A 545 -17.86 -4.10 -35.43
C LEU A 545 -16.73 -4.87 -36.13
N GLY A 546 -16.06 -5.80 -35.43
CA GLY A 546 -14.97 -6.60 -36.00
C GLY A 546 -13.86 -5.77 -36.63
N LEU A 547 -13.48 -4.64 -36.00
CA LEU A 547 -12.56 -3.67 -36.61
C LEU A 547 -11.15 -4.25 -36.76
N ASP A 548 -10.41 -3.76 -37.74
CA ASP A 548 -9.02 -4.14 -37.94
C ASP A 548 -8.10 -3.54 -36.86
N ILE A 549 -6.96 -4.18 -36.62
CA ILE A 549 -6.07 -3.81 -35.50
C ILE A 549 -5.62 -2.33 -35.50
N TYR A 550 -5.44 -1.69 -36.66
CA TYR A 550 -5.03 -0.29 -36.72
C TYR A 550 -6.16 0.62 -36.23
N THR A 551 -7.38 0.39 -36.71
CA THR A 551 -8.57 1.11 -36.22
C THR A 551 -8.81 0.86 -34.74
N GLN A 552 -8.55 -0.36 -34.23
CA GLN A 552 -8.64 -0.65 -32.79
C GLN A 552 -7.66 0.22 -31.98
N PHE A 553 -6.39 0.32 -32.40
CA PHE A 553 -5.39 1.13 -31.70
C PHE A 553 -5.67 2.63 -31.77
N LEU A 554 -6.25 3.12 -32.88
CA LEU A 554 -6.74 4.49 -32.97
C LEU A 554 -7.87 4.75 -31.95
N ILE A 555 -8.79 3.79 -31.78
CA ILE A 555 -9.84 3.86 -30.76
C ILE A 555 -9.22 3.84 -29.36
N TYR A 556 -8.24 2.98 -29.08
CA TYR A 556 -7.57 2.93 -27.78
C TYR A 556 -6.83 4.23 -27.45
N GLY A 557 -6.15 4.84 -28.42
CA GLY A 557 -5.54 6.17 -28.26
C GLY A 557 -6.58 7.25 -27.94
N SER A 558 -7.70 7.25 -28.67
CA SER A 558 -8.82 8.18 -28.43
C SER A 558 -9.49 7.97 -27.07
N TYR A 559 -9.56 6.73 -26.59
CA TYR A 559 -10.07 6.37 -25.28
C TYR A 559 -9.23 6.99 -24.16
N PHE A 560 -7.89 6.88 -24.25
CA PHE A 560 -7.01 7.54 -23.29
C PHE A 560 -7.02 9.07 -23.40
N ALA A 561 -7.21 9.62 -24.61
CA ALA A 561 -7.42 11.05 -24.79
C ALA A 561 -8.71 11.52 -24.09
N ALA A 562 -9.79 10.73 -24.16
CA ALA A 562 -11.03 11.02 -23.44
C ALA A 562 -10.83 10.99 -21.92
N ILE A 563 -10.06 10.02 -21.39
CA ILE A 563 -9.66 9.99 -19.97
C ILE A 563 -8.92 11.28 -19.60
N ALA A 564 -7.95 11.70 -20.41
CA ALA A 564 -7.21 12.94 -20.16
C ALA A 564 -8.14 14.17 -20.10
N VAL A 565 -9.15 14.26 -20.98
CA VAL A 565 -10.14 15.34 -20.97
C VAL A 565 -11.01 15.31 -19.70
N ILE A 566 -11.44 14.12 -19.24
CA ILE A 566 -12.20 13.98 -17.99
C ILE A 566 -11.40 14.56 -16.82
N PHE A 567 -10.12 14.20 -16.70
CA PHE A 567 -9.28 14.68 -15.60
C PHE A 567 -8.81 16.13 -15.77
N LEU A 568 -8.74 16.63 -17.01
CA LEU A 568 -8.55 18.06 -17.27
C LEU A 568 -9.74 18.87 -16.73
N ILE A 569 -10.96 18.45 -17.04
CA ILE A 569 -12.18 19.10 -16.54
C ILE A 569 -12.25 19.02 -15.02
N ALA A 570 -11.96 17.85 -14.43
CA ALA A 570 -11.92 17.67 -12.98
C ALA A 570 -10.89 18.59 -12.30
N GLY A 571 -9.68 18.70 -12.86
CA GLY A 571 -8.63 19.59 -12.37
C GLY A 571 -9.01 21.07 -12.45
N VAL A 572 -9.56 21.50 -13.60
CA VAL A 572 -10.06 22.88 -13.78
C VAL A 572 -11.19 23.19 -12.80
N TYR A 573 -12.14 22.27 -12.63
CA TYR A 573 -13.23 22.42 -11.67
C TYR A 573 -12.71 22.56 -10.24
N LYS A 574 -11.74 21.73 -9.84
CA LYS A 574 -11.10 21.80 -8.52
C LYS A 574 -10.46 23.16 -8.28
N VAL A 575 -9.62 23.63 -9.20
CA VAL A 575 -8.97 24.95 -9.11
C VAL A 575 -10.00 26.08 -9.07
N ALA A 576 -11.04 26.02 -9.90
CA ALA A 576 -12.11 27.01 -9.92
C ALA A 576 -12.90 27.03 -8.60
N SER A 577 -13.16 25.86 -8.01
CA SER A 577 -13.87 25.73 -6.72
C SER A 577 -13.05 26.27 -5.55
N SER A 578 -11.74 25.99 -5.51
CA SER A 578 -10.83 26.51 -4.48
C SER A 578 -10.68 28.03 -4.55
N ARG A 579 -10.62 28.61 -5.76
CA ARG A 579 -10.59 30.08 -5.94
C ARG A 579 -11.90 30.73 -5.47
N ARG A 580 -13.06 30.11 -5.71
CA ARG A 580 -14.34 30.61 -5.23
C ARG A 580 -14.44 30.56 -3.71
N ALA A 581 -13.97 29.47 -3.08
CA ALA A 581 -13.90 29.35 -1.64
C ALA A 581 -12.99 30.42 -1.02
N ALA A 582 -11.77 30.60 -1.53
CA ALA A 582 -10.85 31.64 -1.07
C ALA A 582 -11.41 33.06 -1.26
N THR A 583 -12.15 33.32 -2.35
CA THR A 583 -12.80 34.61 -2.59
C THR A 583 -13.97 34.85 -1.62
N ALA A 584 -14.73 33.81 -1.28
CA ALA A 584 -15.82 33.89 -0.31
C ALA A 584 -15.29 34.13 1.11
N GLU A 585 -14.24 33.42 1.50
CA GLU A 585 -13.57 33.56 2.80
C GLU A 585 -12.92 34.95 2.96
N ASN A 586 -12.28 35.47 1.90
CA ASN A 586 -11.74 36.83 1.89
C ASN A 586 -12.86 37.89 1.98
N LYS A 587 -14.01 37.69 1.31
CA LYS A 587 -15.18 38.57 1.46
C LYS A 587 -15.76 38.55 2.88
N GLU A 588 -15.80 37.38 3.53
CA GLU A 588 -16.22 37.27 4.93
C GLU A 588 -15.22 37.93 5.89
N CYS A 589 -13.92 37.75 5.67
CA CYS A 589 -12.87 38.42 6.44
C CYS A 589 -12.96 39.95 6.34
N ILE A 590 -13.13 40.49 5.12
CA ILE A 590 -13.35 41.94 4.90
C ILE A 590 -14.62 42.42 5.59
N ARG A 591 -15.70 41.64 5.58
CA ARG A 591 -16.96 41.96 6.28
C ARG A 591 -16.77 41.97 7.80
N ARG A 592 -16.01 41.00 8.33
CA ARG A 592 -15.69 40.89 9.77
C ARG A 592 -14.82 42.07 10.23
N ASN A 593 -13.81 42.45 9.44
CA ASN A 593 -12.97 43.63 9.70
C ASN A 593 -13.74 44.96 9.63
N ARG A 594 -14.71 45.11 8.72
CA ARG A 594 -15.62 46.28 8.71
C ARG A 594 -16.51 46.34 9.95
N LEU A 595 -17.01 45.20 10.44
CA LEU A 595 -17.82 45.13 11.66
C LEU A 595 -17.01 45.50 12.91
N VAL A 596 -15.75 45.06 13.01
CA VAL A 596 -14.82 45.45 14.09
C VAL A 596 -14.53 46.95 14.05
N ARG A 597 -14.27 47.51 12.86
CA ARG A 597 -14.04 48.95 12.66
C ARG A 597 -15.28 49.80 13.01
N CYS A 598 -16.49 49.29 12.75
CA CYS A 598 -17.76 49.88 13.18
C CYS A 598 -18.01 49.78 14.71
N ARG A 599 -17.51 48.74 15.37
CA ARG A 599 -17.54 48.63 16.84
C ARG A 599 -16.60 49.62 17.50
N HIS A 600 -15.39 49.79 16.96
CA HIS A 600 -14.42 50.78 17.46
C HIS A 600 -14.91 52.22 17.34
N SER A 601 -15.60 52.57 16.25
CA SER A 601 -16.18 53.91 16.06
C SER A 601 -17.45 54.15 16.90
N ARG A 602 -18.17 53.09 17.33
CA ARG A 602 -19.25 53.22 18.34
C ARG A 602 -18.71 53.37 19.77
N LEU A 603 -17.59 52.72 20.11
CA LEU A 603 -16.95 52.83 21.42
C LEU A 603 -16.32 54.20 21.67
N GLN A 604 -15.83 54.90 20.62
CA GLN A 604 -15.34 56.28 20.73
C GLN A 604 -16.44 57.34 20.94
N ARG A 605 -17.75 57.01 20.82
CA ARG A 605 -18.86 57.94 21.07
C ARG A 605 -19.48 57.84 22.47
N GLN A 606 -19.05 56.90 23.31
CA GLN A 606 -19.48 56.84 24.72
C GLN A 606 -18.44 57.53 25.61
N GLN A 607 -18.59 58.84 25.70
CA GLN A 607 -17.94 59.72 26.66
C GLN A 607 -18.56 59.44 28.04
N TYR A 608 -17.86 58.71 28.91
CA TYR A 608 -18.32 58.51 30.30
C TYR A 608 -17.88 59.69 31.17
N TYR A 609 -18.86 60.36 31.77
CA TYR A 609 -18.71 61.30 32.88
C TYR A 609 -18.22 60.53 34.13
N LEU A 610 -17.10 60.93 34.72
CA LEU A 610 -16.72 60.52 36.08
C LEU A 610 -17.31 61.49 37.10
N ILE A 611 -18.13 60.97 38.01
CA ILE A 611 -18.63 61.65 39.21
C ILE A 611 -17.68 61.29 40.37
N PRO A 612 -17.18 62.26 41.18
CA PRO A 612 -16.25 61.97 42.26
C PRO A 612 -16.98 61.47 43.51
N VAL A 613 -16.46 60.42 44.15
CA VAL A 613 -16.94 59.91 45.45
C VAL A 613 -15.86 60.10 46.50
N THR A 614 -16.19 60.85 47.55
CA THR A 614 -15.38 61.13 48.75
C THR A 614 -15.32 59.92 49.71
N PRO A 615 -14.20 59.67 50.40
CA PRO A 615 -14.05 58.52 51.31
C PRO A 615 -14.57 58.81 52.74
N PRO A 616 -15.04 57.79 53.48
CA PRO A 616 -15.41 57.93 54.89
C PRO A 616 -14.21 57.72 55.86
N PRO A 617 -14.30 58.21 57.12
CA PRO A 617 -13.16 58.27 58.04
C PRO A 617 -12.94 56.99 58.87
N ILE A 618 -11.67 56.80 59.24
CA ILE A 618 -11.11 55.70 60.05
C ILE A 618 -11.10 56.09 61.54
N PRO A 619 -11.40 55.20 62.50
CA PRO A 619 -11.12 55.42 63.92
C PRO A 619 -9.75 54.88 64.36
N PHE A 620 -9.12 55.62 65.28
CA PHE A 620 -7.82 55.36 65.92
C PHE A 620 -7.84 54.24 66.97
N GLY A 621 -6.70 53.56 67.17
CA GLY A 621 -6.47 52.66 68.31
C GLY A 621 -5.07 52.00 68.36
N SER A 622 -4.08 52.77 68.85
CA SER A 622 -2.88 52.41 69.63
C SER A 622 -2.11 51.07 69.47
N GLY A 623 -0.81 51.20 69.14
CA GLY A 623 0.29 50.74 70.01
C GLY A 623 1.10 49.50 69.60
N GLY A 624 2.41 49.67 69.38
CA GLY A 624 3.41 48.59 69.53
C GLY A 624 4.49 48.50 68.45
N GLN A 625 5.72 48.89 68.79
CA GLN A 625 6.93 48.92 67.96
C GLN A 625 7.49 47.53 67.57
N SER A 626 8.07 47.39 66.37
CA SER A 626 9.51 47.12 66.12
C SER A 626 9.78 46.68 64.66
N ARG A 627 10.92 47.13 64.11
CA ARG A 627 11.43 47.02 62.71
C ARG A 627 12.11 45.64 62.44
N PRO A 628 12.81 45.43 61.29
CA PRO A 628 12.41 45.42 59.86
C PRO A 628 12.90 44.15 59.12
N ASN A 629 12.51 43.90 57.85
CA ASN A 629 13.40 43.38 56.80
C ASN A 629 12.75 43.27 55.40
N SER A 630 13.17 44.17 54.49
CA SER A 630 13.49 43.93 53.05
C SER A 630 12.36 43.53 52.07
N PRO A 631 12.54 43.64 50.72
CA PRO A 631 12.00 44.75 49.94
C PRO A 631 10.96 44.35 48.86
N GLU A 632 10.29 45.38 48.34
CA GLU A 632 9.36 45.39 47.20
C GLU A 632 9.89 44.69 45.94
N VAL A 633 9.02 43.96 45.22
CA VAL A 633 8.91 44.09 43.73
C VAL A 633 7.45 43.97 43.31
N ARG A 634 7.03 44.99 42.56
CA ARG A 634 5.73 45.27 41.97
C ARG A 634 5.54 44.48 40.67
N TYR A 635 4.48 43.67 40.55
CA TYR A 635 4.08 43.05 39.29
C TYR A 635 3.35 44.07 38.40
N GLN A 636 4.03 44.56 37.37
CA GLN A 636 3.44 45.11 36.15
C GLN A 636 3.86 44.19 35.00
N ASN A 637 2.92 43.49 34.37
CA ASN A 637 3.00 43.22 32.92
C ASN A 637 1.70 42.60 32.38
N THR A 638 0.83 43.46 31.87
CA THR A 638 -0.29 43.11 30.98
C THR A 638 0.05 43.61 29.57
N ARG A 639 1.21 43.18 29.04
CA ARG A 639 1.71 43.64 27.72
C ARG A 639 2.53 42.61 26.94
N THR A 640 2.39 41.33 27.25
CA THR A 640 3.12 40.24 26.57
C THR A 640 2.21 39.34 25.72
N LEU A 641 0.89 39.58 25.71
CA LEU A 641 -0.09 38.78 24.95
C LEU A 641 -0.46 39.39 23.58
N GLU A 642 -0.11 40.64 23.31
CA GLU A 642 -0.38 41.29 22.01
C GLU A 642 0.74 41.13 20.98
N LEU A 643 1.91 40.58 21.36
CA LEU A 643 3.07 40.42 20.47
C LEU A 643 3.18 39.04 19.79
N LEU A 644 2.30 38.09 20.14
CA LEU A 644 2.30 36.75 19.56
C LEU A 644 1.30 36.56 18.40
N TYR A 645 0.37 37.50 18.21
CA TYR A 645 -0.61 37.43 17.11
C TYR A 645 -0.17 38.10 15.80
N ASP A 646 0.88 38.93 15.82
CA ASP A 646 1.36 39.68 14.64
C ASP A 646 2.55 39.03 13.91
N LEU A 647 3.04 37.86 14.36
CA LEU A 647 4.19 37.15 13.75
C LEU A 647 3.80 36.01 12.81
N GLU A 648 2.53 35.57 12.79
CA GLU A 648 2.03 34.53 11.84
C GLU A 648 1.63 35.08 10.46
N ALA A 649 1.72 36.40 10.24
CA ALA A 649 1.37 37.03 8.97
C ALA A 649 2.58 37.39 8.08
N TYR A 650 3.80 36.95 8.42
CA TYR A 650 5.03 37.37 7.71
C TYR A 650 5.98 36.23 7.30
N ILE A 651 5.51 34.98 7.29
CA ILE A 651 6.27 33.85 6.73
C ILE A 651 5.38 33.12 5.73
N GLU A 652 5.33 33.65 4.50
CA GLU A 652 5.09 32.88 3.26
C GLU A 652 6.39 32.23 2.80
#